data_AF-X6MZ62-F1
#
_entry.id   AF-X6MZ62-F1
#
_cell.length_a   1.000
_cell.length_b   1.000
_cell.length_c   1.000
_cell.angle_alpha   90.00
_cell.angle_beta   90.00
_cell.angle_gamma   90.00
#
_symmetry.space_group_name_H-M   'P 1'
#
loop_
_entity.id
_entity.type
_entity.pdbx_description
1 polymer ?
#
loop_
_entity_poly.entity_id
_entity_poly.type
_entity_poly.pdbx_seq_one_letter_code
_entity_poly.pdbx_strand_id
1 'polypeptide(L)'
;MDMLELKIYTKKQIHDVLMKLHRFFCFVVPNNNFVQKCEHLRLEVAFRSVQCDNLTTKIYGMKEFKEFIDAVNFKVEWLQAMGDVNNNVANVTNNFNRVNNSIAIREYDQSLLANYFCENQVLSEVLAEDTHEDMIKRSIDILKFLAEQAQLQQKDIDLLWRHALRGSRSFADVTYRVLYDLVNVIPWTLIEHVLTKINDIPLNTYDRLVLTLITEISQRCLNRAKFAHDVPKSVAEHHYGLMFLWRAMQDERTKDEEHIPLATSEIQLEAMNRLVSCLQIDAGLSYQFKKKKRVIRSINAYHLVHICLYAHIYNFIFIFIFIFMCLHDMRMKHTEKITKIYAWIICGAVVQSQIHCGSADVMSGAIGNNVTHISDSTEEKQETETPQLLQRHSTRNEIVGILVRQHRILDFDSPPEQAPSTTEKTANAAPRALVPPPVLHLRKLDNFKARFDFLRFLLQNSHLQLKRQQLEDLWKIVIGDKLDEKHENLSLICKSEHNHFFRWLKEICPTNNKNNNNSMSQAMTVDDAVHLFQTRLSLMPRKTMTSDSLECLHRYFELVHSVSIANAQSTGQIFQIPALSQAIDVMWEIAIEADEDRVAESCGVFVTAFYMKPIPGNDNTPLFNTNALNIFGESFVNDLTRLIQNAGNSANISSNTSNAITSFNDQKTDTNKTAPPIDKWQARHEFVEKCMGYLQQHGMSESPVRYLNRNNNNNNNNNMKALRQIRNSRT
;
A
#
# COMPACT_ATOMS: atom_id res chain seq x y z
N MET A 1 24.78 -12.57 -55.66
CA MET A 1 23.53 -13.15 -56.18
C MET A 1 22.51 -12.04 -56.10
N ASP A 2 22.02 -11.54 -57.25
CA ASP A 2 21.08 -10.43 -57.26
C ASP A 2 19.73 -10.86 -56.67
N MET A 3 19.20 -10.11 -55.70
CA MET A 3 17.96 -10.44 -54.97
C MET A 3 16.74 -10.56 -55.90
N LEU A 4 16.82 -10.00 -57.11
CA LEU A 4 15.81 -10.16 -58.15
C LEU A 4 15.61 -11.62 -58.55
N GLU A 5 16.65 -12.46 -58.47
CA GLU A 5 16.55 -13.89 -58.84
C GLU A 5 15.91 -14.74 -57.74
N LEU A 6 16.05 -14.33 -56.47
CA LEU A 6 15.46 -15.06 -55.33
C LEU A 6 13.95 -14.84 -55.17
N LYS A 7 13.38 -13.80 -55.78
CA LYS A 7 11.92 -13.53 -55.76
C LYS A 7 11.08 -14.65 -56.37
N ILE A 8 11.68 -15.49 -57.22
CA ILE A 8 10.99 -16.61 -57.89
C ILE A 8 10.70 -17.74 -56.89
N TYR A 9 11.50 -17.86 -55.82
CA TYR A 9 11.40 -18.95 -54.86
C TYR A 9 10.57 -18.54 -53.64
N THR A 10 9.74 -19.47 -53.17
CA THR A 10 9.04 -19.30 -51.90
C THR A 10 10.04 -19.32 -50.74
N LYS A 11 9.75 -18.60 -49.66
CA LYS A 11 10.58 -18.57 -48.43
C LYS A 11 10.88 -19.98 -47.92
N LYS A 12 9.86 -20.85 -47.96
CA LYS A 12 10.00 -22.26 -47.58
C LYS A 12 11.02 -22.99 -48.46
N GLN A 13 11.01 -22.77 -49.77
CA GLN A 13 12.01 -23.37 -50.68
C GLN A 13 13.41 -22.87 -50.37
N ILE A 14 13.59 -21.56 -50.16
CA ILE A 14 14.90 -21.00 -49.81
C ILE A 14 15.42 -21.61 -48.50
N HIS A 15 14.56 -21.65 -47.47
CA HIS A 15 14.87 -22.29 -46.19
C HIS A 15 15.24 -23.76 -46.39
N ASP A 16 14.39 -24.55 -47.06
CA ASP A 16 14.62 -25.98 -47.31
C ASP A 16 15.95 -26.25 -48.05
N VAL A 17 16.32 -25.37 -48.99
CA VAL A 17 17.60 -25.46 -49.70
C VAL A 17 18.77 -25.16 -48.77
N LEU A 18 18.71 -24.08 -47.98
CA LEU A 18 19.75 -23.75 -47.00
C LEU A 18 19.91 -24.84 -45.93
N MET A 19 18.80 -25.42 -45.46
CA MET A 19 18.78 -26.57 -44.53
C MET A 19 19.49 -27.78 -45.13
N LYS A 20 19.19 -28.12 -46.40
CA LYS A 20 19.80 -29.26 -47.09
C LYS A 20 21.29 -29.02 -47.35
N LEU A 21 21.68 -27.82 -47.74
CA LEU A 21 23.08 -27.43 -47.94
C LEU A 21 23.86 -27.50 -46.62
N HIS A 22 23.31 -26.96 -45.53
CA HIS A 22 23.96 -27.02 -44.22
C HIS A 22 24.16 -28.46 -43.75
N ARG A 23 23.13 -29.32 -43.87
CA ARG A 23 23.25 -30.76 -43.58
C ARG A 23 24.28 -31.44 -44.48
N PHE A 24 24.29 -31.14 -45.77
CA PHE A 24 25.27 -31.69 -46.70
C PHE A 24 26.70 -31.32 -46.28
N PHE A 25 26.99 -30.06 -45.96
CA PHE A 25 28.30 -29.65 -45.48
C PHE A 25 28.64 -30.19 -44.09
N CYS A 26 27.65 -30.39 -43.21
CA CYS A 26 27.92 -30.96 -41.88
C CYS A 26 28.23 -32.46 -41.91
N PHE A 27 27.62 -33.22 -42.82
CA PHE A 27 27.70 -34.69 -42.83
C PHE A 27 28.54 -35.27 -43.97
N VAL A 28 28.52 -34.65 -45.16
CA VAL A 28 29.17 -35.20 -46.36
C VAL A 28 30.55 -34.61 -46.59
N VAL A 29 30.69 -33.29 -46.40
CA VAL A 29 31.96 -32.57 -46.59
C VAL A 29 32.26 -31.72 -45.36
N PRO A 30 32.71 -32.32 -44.24
CA PRO A 30 32.96 -31.63 -42.98
C PRO A 30 34.19 -30.72 -43.10
N ASN A 31 34.04 -29.63 -43.82
CA ASN A 31 34.99 -28.55 -43.92
C ASN A 31 34.33 -27.32 -43.31
N ASN A 32 34.87 -26.90 -42.17
CA ASN A 32 34.36 -25.79 -41.36
C ASN A 32 34.15 -24.51 -42.19
N ASN A 33 34.97 -24.28 -43.22
CA ASN A 33 34.83 -23.12 -44.11
C ASN A 33 33.50 -23.12 -44.88
N PHE A 34 33.05 -24.28 -45.39
CA PHE A 34 31.76 -24.36 -46.10
C PHE A 34 30.58 -24.26 -45.16
N VAL A 35 30.68 -24.84 -43.95
CA VAL A 35 29.64 -24.70 -42.91
C VAL A 35 29.49 -23.24 -42.50
N GLN A 36 30.61 -22.55 -42.21
CA GLN A 36 30.62 -21.13 -41.87
C GLN A 36 30.01 -20.27 -42.97
N LYS A 37 30.39 -20.50 -44.25
CA LYS A 37 29.80 -19.80 -45.39
C LYS A 37 28.31 -20.05 -45.54
N CYS A 38 27.84 -21.27 -45.27
CA CYS A 38 26.42 -21.59 -45.31
C CYS A 38 25.64 -20.91 -44.19
N GLU A 39 26.18 -20.88 -42.97
CA GLU A 39 25.59 -20.17 -41.83
C GLU A 39 25.56 -18.65 -42.08
N HIS A 40 26.64 -18.09 -42.60
CA HIS A 40 26.70 -16.68 -43.00
C HIS A 40 25.69 -16.35 -44.11
N LEU A 41 25.57 -17.20 -45.15
CA LEU A 41 24.57 -17.02 -46.20
C LEU A 41 23.14 -17.02 -45.64
N ARG A 42 22.85 -17.87 -44.65
CA ARG A 42 21.53 -17.89 -44.01
C ARG A 42 21.26 -16.61 -43.22
N LEU A 43 22.26 -16.06 -42.50
CA LEU A 43 22.16 -14.75 -41.85
C LEU A 43 21.92 -13.63 -42.87
N GLU A 44 22.64 -13.63 -43.98
CA GLU A 44 22.44 -12.66 -45.07
C GLU A 44 21.02 -12.75 -45.63
N VAL A 45 20.50 -13.95 -45.88
CA VAL A 45 19.12 -14.13 -46.34
C VAL A 45 18.10 -13.62 -45.31
N ALA A 46 18.34 -13.85 -44.01
CA ALA A 46 17.50 -13.32 -42.94
C ALA A 46 17.54 -11.78 -42.90
N PHE A 47 18.72 -11.18 -43.03
CA PHE A 47 18.88 -9.73 -43.07
C PHE A 47 18.20 -9.10 -44.29
N ARG A 48 18.41 -9.65 -45.48
CA ARG A 48 17.69 -9.24 -46.70
C ARG A 48 16.18 -9.41 -46.58
N SER A 49 15.71 -10.41 -45.84
CA SER A 49 14.28 -10.59 -45.56
C SER A 49 13.71 -9.47 -44.69
N VAL A 50 14.49 -8.93 -43.74
CA VAL A 50 14.13 -7.75 -42.92
C VAL A 50 14.13 -6.46 -43.74
N GLN A 51 15.02 -6.33 -44.72
CA GLN A 51 15.07 -5.17 -45.62
C GLN A 51 13.93 -5.14 -46.66
N CYS A 52 13.15 -6.21 -46.81
CA CYS A 52 12.04 -6.25 -47.76
C CYS A 52 10.84 -5.43 -47.28
N ASP A 53 10.16 -4.70 -48.16
CA ASP A 53 8.96 -3.90 -47.80
C ASP A 53 7.79 -4.73 -47.23
N ASN A 54 7.72 -6.02 -47.59
CA ASN A 54 6.63 -6.90 -47.16
C ASN A 54 6.79 -7.33 -45.69
N LEU A 55 5.84 -6.94 -44.83
CA LEU A 55 5.84 -7.26 -43.39
C LEU A 55 6.00 -8.77 -43.09
N THR A 56 5.31 -9.65 -43.84
CA THR A 56 5.43 -11.11 -43.67
C THR A 56 6.85 -11.61 -43.98
N THR A 57 7.58 -10.93 -44.85
CA THR A 57 9.00 -11.22 -45.12
C THR A 57 9.88 -10.68 -44.01
N LYS A 58 9.62 -9.46 -43.51
CA LYS A 58 10.33 -8.91 -42.37
C LYS A 58 10.20 -9.80 -41.13
N ILE A 59 8.98 -10.23 -40.81
CA ILE A 59 8.69 -11.15 -39.69
C ILE A 59 9.42 -12.48 -39.85
N TYR A 60 9.50 -13.00 -41.08
CA TYR A 60 10.24 -14.23 -41.35
C TYR A 60 11.75 -14.04 -41.08
N GLY A 61 12.35 -12.94 -41.53
CA GLY A 61 13.73 -12.61 -41.22
C GLY A 61 14.00 -12.50 -39.72
N MET A 62 13.10 -11.84 -38.96
CA MET A 62 13.19 -11.77 -37.50
C MET A 62 13.13 -13.15 -36.82
N LYS A 63 12.29 -14.04 -37.33
CA LYS A 63 12.22 -15.42 -36.83
C LYS A 63 13.54 -16.16 -37.03
N GLU A 64 14.15 -16.02 -38.21
CA GLU A 64 15.46 -16.63 -38.50
C GLU A 64 16.55 -16.05 -37.59
N PHE A 65 16.57 -14.73 -37.34
CA PHE A 65 17.51 -14.15 -36.37
C PHE A 65 17.34 -14.71 -34.96
N LYS A 66 16.10 -14.87 -34.50
CA LYS A 66 15.82 -15.48 -33.20
C LYS A 66 16.34 -16.93 -33.15
N GLU A 67 16.07 -17.73 -34.18
CA GLU A 67 16.57 -19.11 -34.25
C GLU A 67 18.10 -19.17 -34.22
N PHE A 68 18.79 -18.19 -34.84
CA PHE A 68 20.25 -18.06 -34.76
C PHE A 68 20.73 -17.75 -33.34
N ILE A 69 20.11 -16.78 -32.68
CA ILE A 69 20.43 -16.40 -31.29
C ILE A 69 20.23 -17.60 -30.37
N ASP A 70 19.07 -18.27 -30.45
CA ASP A 70 18.75 -19.43 -29.63
C ASP A 70 19.78 -20.56 -29.83
N ALA A 71 20.18 -20.85 -31.07
CA ALA A 71 21.14 -21.90 -31.38
C ALA A 71 22.57 -21.57 -30.90
N VAL A 72 23.00 -20.31 -31.00
CA VAL A 72 24.30 -19.87 -30.50
C VAL A 72 24.34 -19.88 -28.96
N ASN A 73 23.28 -19.42 -28.30
CA ASN A 73 23.18 -19.44 -26.84
C ASN A 73 23.17 -20.89 -26.31
N PHE A 74 22.41 -21.77 -26.95
CA PHE A 74 22.38 -23.19 -26.62
C PHE A 74 23.77 -23.84 -26.75
N LYS A 75 24.55 -23.49 -27.78
CA LYS A 75 25.93 -23.97 -27.94
C LYS A 75 26.81 -23.57 -26.75
N VAL A 76 26.69 -22.35 -26.24
CA VAL A 76 27.47 -21.89 -25.08
C VAL A 76 27.07 -22.65 -23.80
N GLU A 77 25.78 -22.77 -23.53
CA GLU A 77 25.27 -23.54 -22.39
C GLU A 77 25.73 -25.00 -22.45
N TRP A 78 25.72 -25.59 -23.64
CA TRP A 78 26.17 -26.96 -23.85
C TRP A 78 27.68 -27.12 -23.63
N LEU A 79 28.50 -26.19 -24.12
CA LEU A 79 29.95 -26.20 -23.89
C LEU A 79 30.29 -26.03 -22.40
N GLN A 80 29.55 -25.17 -21.69
CA GLN A 80 29.69 -25.02 -20.23
C GLN A 80 29.30 -26.31 -19.50
N ALA A 81 28.16 -26.90 -19.86
CA ALA A 81 27.72 -28.17 -19.29
C ALA A 81 28.71 -29.31 -19.54
N MET A 82 29.42 -29.30 -20.70
CA MET A 82 30.47 -30.27 -21.01
C MET A 82 31.74 -30.13 -20.16
N GLY A 83 32.06 -28.91 -19.69
CA GLY A 83 33.17 -28.68 -18.77
C GLY A 83 32.99 -29.35 -17.41
N ASP A 84 31.74 -29.57 -16.99
CA ASP A 84 31.39 -30.14 -15.67
C ASP A 84 31.21 -31.68 -15.69
N VAL A 85 31.51 -32.34 -16.83
CA VAL A 85 31.14 -33.74 -17.11
C VAL A 85 32.10 -34.77 -16.52
N ASN A 86 32.22 -34.77 -15.20
CA ASN A 86 32.56 -36.02 -14.50
C ASN A 86 31.32 -36.82 -14.05
N ASN A 87 30.09 -36.27 -14.05
CA ASN A 87 28.95 -36.97 -13.41
C ASN A 87 27.58 -37.00 -14.15
N ASN A 88 27.37 -36.42 -15.35
CA ASN A 88 26.00 -36.32 -15.92
C ASN A 88 25.86 -36.38 -17.46
N VAL A 89 26.61 -37.26 -18.15
CA VAL A 89 26.57 -37.39 -19.63
C VAL A 89 25.17 -37.73 -20.19
N ALA A 90 24.38 -38.54 -19.47
CA ALA A 90 23.12 -39.07 -20.00
C ALA A 90 22.00 -38.03 -20.18
N ASN A 91 21.97 -36.97 -19.35
CA ASN A 91 20.93 -35.94 -19.43
C ASN A 91 21.17 -34.95 -20.57
N VAL A 92 22.43 -34.69 -20.93
CA VAL A 92 22.80 -33.76 -22.01
C VAL A 92 22.37 -34.31 -23.38
N THR A 93 22.51 -35.62 -23.61
CA THR A 93 22.15 -36.27 -24.87
C THR A 93 20.65 -36.20 -25.17
N ASN A 94 19.80 -36.27 -24.14
CA ASN A 94 18.35 -36.19 -24.31
C ASN A 94 17.84 -34.78 -24.66
N ASN A 95 18.49 -33.73 -24.16
CA ASN A 95 18.14 -32.35 -24.53
C ASN A 95 18.60 -32.00 -25.95
N PHE A 96 19.74 -32.52 -26.40
CA PHE A 96 20.22 -32.32 -27.77
C PHE A 96 19.20 -32.83 -28.81
N ASN A 97 18.54 -33.96 -28.54
CA ASN A 97 17.54 -34.53 -29.44
C ASN A 97 16.25 -33.72 -29.55
N ARG A 98 15.89 -32.88 -28.56
CA ARG A 98 14.73 -31.99 -28.65
C ARG A 98 14.99 -30.74 -29.49
N VAL A 99 16.25 -30.29 -29.55
CA VAL A 99 16.67 -29.16 -30.38
C VAL A 99 16.89 -29.57 -31.85
N ASN A 100 16.90 -30.87 -32.18
CA ASN A 100 17.21 -31.42 -33.52
C ASN A 100 16.33 -30.92 -34.69
N ASN A 101 15.24 -30.19 -34.45
CA ASN A 101 14.51 -29.51 -35.52
C ASN A 101 15.10 -28.13 -35.87
N SER A 102 15.86 -27.50 -34.96
CA SER A 102 16.65 -26.30 -35.22
C SER A 102 18.03 -26.69 -35.75
N ILE A 103 18.55 -25.93 -36.72
CA ILE A 103 19.90 -26.18 -37.26
C ILE A 103 20.92 -25.98 -36.15
N ALA A 104 21.76 -26.99 -35.91
CA ALA A 104 22.93 -26.84 -35.07
C ALA A 104 23.90 -25.84 -35.71
N ILE A 105 24.02 -24.65 -35.12
CA ILE A 105 25.04 -23.67 -35.51
C ILE A 105 26.38 -24.15 -34.97
N ARG A 106 27.34 -24.38 -35.87
CA ARG A 106 28.66 -24.93 -35.52
C ARG A 106 29.71 -23.85 -35.46
N GLU A 107 29.74 -22.93 -36.42
CA GLU A 107 30.88 -22.04 -36.61
C GLU A 107 30.68 -20.68 -35.97
N TYR A 108 29.45 -20.14 -35.96
CA TYR A 108 29.17 -18.89 -35.23
C TYR A 108 29.24 -19.10 -33.70
N ASP A 109 29.86 -18.13 -33.02
CA ASP A 109 29.77 -17.93 -31.58
C ASP A 109 28.97 -16.64 -31.27
N GLN A 110 28.79 -16.34 -29.99
CA GLN A 110 28.02 -15.16 -29.57
C GLN A 110 28.67 -13.85 -30.04
N SER A 111 29.99 -13.77 -30.02
CA SER A 111 30.72 -12.55 -30.40
C SER A 111 30.68 -12.29 -31.90
N LEU A 112 30.84 -13.31 -32.74
CA LEU A 112 30.73 -13.21 -34.20
C LEU A 112 29.31 -12.82 -34.63
N LEU A 113 28.28 -13.39 -34.00
CA LEU A 113 26.90 -13.02 -34.31
C LEU A 113 26.59 -11.59 -33.86
N ALA A 114 27.08 -11.16 -32.69
CA ALA A 114 26.92 -9.78 -32.22
C ALA A 114 27.65 -8.78 -33.14
N ASN A 115 28.87 -9.10 -33.57
CA ASN A 115 29.62 -8.29 -34.54
C ASN A 115 28.87 -8.18 -35.86
N TYR A 116 28.32 -9.30 -36.36
CA TYR A 116 27.49 -9.29 -37.57
C TYR A 116 26.30 -8.34 -37.45
N PHE A 117 25.57 -8.36 -36.33
CA PHE A 117 24.46 -7.43 -36.09
C PHE A 117 24.89 -5.96 -36.04
N CYS A 118 26.05 -5.68 -35.45
CA CYS A 118 26.60 -4.32 -35.35
C CYS A 118 27.12 -3.79 -36.69
N GLU A 119 27.92 -4.59 -37.41
CA GLU A 119 28.54 -4.23 -38.69
C GLU A 119 27.48 -3.99 -39.77
N ASN A 120 26.45 -4.82 -39.83
CA ASN A 120 25.36 -4.69 -40.79
C ASN A 120 24.24 -3.75 -40.33
N GLN A 121 24.40 -3.12 -39.16
CA GLN A 121 23.41 -2.22 -38.57
C GLN A 121 22.00 -2.84 -38.51
N VAL A 122 21.91 -4.14 -38.21
CA VAL A 122 20.66 -4.92 -38.27
C VAL A 122 19.57 -4.26 -37.44
N LEU A 123 19.91 -3.73 -36.28
CA LEU A 123 18.96 -3.07 -35.40
C LEU A 123 18.42 -1.75 -35.97
N SER A 124 19.23 -1.01 -36.75
CA SER A 124 18.79 0.22 -37.42
C SER A 124 17.76 -0.08 -38.51
N GLU A 125 17.96 -1.17 -39.24
CA GLU A 125 17.01 -1.66 -40.25
C GLU A 125 15.72 -2.22 -39.61
N VAL A 126 15.85 -3.00 -38.53
CA VAL A 126 14.69 -3.53 -37.79
C VAL A 126 13.86 -2.41 -37.19
N LEU A 127 14.50 -1.37 -36.63
CA LEU A 127 13.86 -0.23 -35.97
C LEU A 127 13.77 1.03 -36.85
N ALA A 128 13.74 0.87 -38.17
CA ALA A 128 13.62 1.95 -39.15
C ALA A 128 12.41 2.88 -38.93
N GLU A 129 12.40 4.04 -39.59
CA GLU A 129 11.39 5.07 -39.33
C GLU A 129 9.95 4.68 -39.78
N ASP A 130 9.81 3.66 -40.62
CA ASP A 130 8.53 3.17 -41.13
C ASP A 130 8.20 1.76 -40.60
N THR A 131 8.96 1.28 -39.63
CA THR A 131 8.79 -0.06 -39.05
C THR A 131 7.41 -0.23 -38.41
N HIS A 132 6.79 -1.39 -38.67
CA HIS A 132 5.52 -1.81 -38.06
C HIS A 132 5.70 -2.24 -36.58
N GLU A 133 4.69 -2.03 -35.73
CA GLU A 133 4.76 -2.35 -34.29
C GLU A 133 5.16 -3.80 -33.97
N ASP A 134 4.73 -4.76 -34.79
CA ASP A 134 5.11 -6.17 -34.69
C ASP A 134 6.61 -6.45 -34.80
N MET A 135 7.33 -5.61 -35.55
CA MET A 135 8.78 -5.72 -35.71
C MET A 135 9.49 -5.16 -34.47
N ILE A 136 8.99 -4.06 -33.89
CA ILE A 136 9.47 -3.52 -32.62
C ILE A 136 9.33 -4.58 -31.52
N LYS A 137 8.16 -5.22 -31.42
CA LYS A 137 7.91 -6.30 -30.46
C LYS A 137 8.89 -7.46 -30.61
N ARG A 138 9.20 -7.87 -31.86
CA ARG A 138 10.11 -8.98 -32.16
C ARG A 138 11.59 -8.61 -32.03
N SER A 139 11.93 -7.32 -32.02
CA SER A 139 13.31 -6.85 -31.85
C SER A 139 13.90 -7.13 -30.46
N ILE A 140 13.05 -7.47 -29.47
CA ILE A 140 13.48 -7.72 -28.10
C ILE A 140 14.54 -8.81 -27.99
N ASP A 141 14.47 -9.86 -28.81
CA ASP A 141 15.45 -10.97 -28.77
C ASP A 141 16.83 -10.49 -29.22
N ILE A 142 16.89 -9.67 -30.28
CA ILE A 142 18.14 -9.05 -30.77
C ILE A 142 18.68 -8.07 -29.72
N LEU A 143 17.82 -7.23 -29.14
CA LEU A 143 18.20 -6.24 -28.13
C LEU A 143 18.76 -6.91 -26.86
N LYS A 144 18.13 -7.98 -26.38
CA LYS A 144 18.63 -8.77 -25.24
C LYS A 144 19.97 -9.41 -25.54
N PHE A 145 20.08 -10.05 -26.72
CA PHE A 145 21.33 -10.67 -27.14
C PHE A 145 22.48 -9.66 -27.21
N LEU A 146 22.26 -8.49 -27.83
CA LEU A 146 23.28 -7.43 -27.86
C LEU A 146 23.60 -6.86 -26.48
N ALA A 147 22.63 -6.81 -25.57
CA ALA A 147 22.85 -6.36 -24.19
C ALA A 147 23.73 -7.36 -23.41
N GLU A 148 23.47 -8.67 -23.54
CA GLU A 148 24.25 -9.75 -22.93
C GLU A 148 25.70 -9.75 -23.43
N GLN A 149 25.91 -9.41 -24.70
CA GLN A 149 27.24 -9.27 -25.31
C GLN A 149 27.90 -7.89 -25.08
N ALA A 150 27.28 -7.03 -24.25
CA ALA A 150 27.73 -5.66 -23.99
C ALA A 150 27.95 -4.80 -25.26
N GLN A 151 27.24 -5.11 -26.35
CA GLN A 151 27.29 -4.38 -27.63
C GLN A 151 26.11 -3.42 -27.82
N LEU A 152 25.08 -3.49 -26.98
CA LEU A 152 23.95 -2.56 -27.05
C LEU A 152 24.37 -1.15 -26.63
N GLN A 153 24.06 -0.14 -27.44
CA GLN A 153 24.48 1.25 -27.24
C GLN A 153 23.29 2.17 -26.93
N GLN A 154 23.60 3.39 -26.46
CA GLN A 154 22.60 4.43 -26.17
C GLN A 154 21.76 4.81 -27.40
N LYS A 155 22.41 4.86 -28.58
CA LYS A 155 21.77 5.14 -29.87
C LYS A 155 20.65 4.14 -30.22
N ASP A 156 20.79 2.90 -29.75
CA ASP A 156 19.83 1.82 -30.01
C ASP A 156 18.57 1.99 -29.15
N ILE A 157 18.75 2.45 -27.90
CA ILE A 157 17.65 2.88 -27.04
C ILE A 157 16.95 4.11 -27.62
N ASP A 158 17.69 5.05 -28.21
CA ASP A 158 17.12 6.23 -28.87
C ASP A 158 16.33 5.87 -30.14
N LEU A 159 16.77 4.86 -30.90
CA LEU A 159 16.01 4.29 -32.02
C LEU A 159 14.67 3.74 -31.53
N LEU A 160 14.68 2.94 -30.47
CA LEU A 160 13.48 2.38 -29.87
C LEU A 160 12.56 3.50 -29.33
N TRP A 161 13.10 4.45 -28.57
CA TRP A 161 12.34 5.55 -27.97
C TRP A 161 11.63 6.43 -28.99
N ARG A 162 12.24 6.67 -30.17
CA ARG A 162 11.62 7.45 -31.25
C ARG A 162 10.27 6.89 -31.70
N HIS A 163 10.06 5.57 -31.61
CA HIS A 163 8.78 4.95 -31.96
C HIS A 163 7.67 5.35 -30.98
N ALA A 164 7.96 5.51 -29.69
CA ALA A 164 6.98 5.98 -28.71
C ALA A 164 6.53 7.44 -28.99
N LEU A 165 7.36 8.24 -29.66
CA LEU A 165 7.07 9.64 -29.97
C LEU A 165 6.22 9.84 -31.24
N ARG A 166 5.92 8.78 -32.01
CA ARG A 166 5.16 8.89 -33.28
C ARG A 166 3.67 9.20 -33.12
N GLY A 167 3.20 9.46 -31.91
CA GLY A 167 1.82 9.86 -31.64
C GLY A 167 0.79 8.72 -31.64
N SER A 168 1.10 7.53 -32.17
CA SER A 168 0.24 6.36 -31.99
C SER A 168 0.44 5.75 -30.59
N ARG A 169 -0.67 5.63 -29.86
CA ARG A 169 -0.72 4.99 -28.56
C ARG A 169 -0.24 3.52 -28.59
N SER A 170 -0.48 2.80 -29.70
CA SER A 170 -0.06 1.40 -29.84
C SER A 170 1.46 1.26 -29.92
N PHE A 171 2.11 2.16 -30.68
CA PHE A 171 3.56 2.20 -30.77
C PHE A 171 4.21 2.54 -29.43
N ALA A 172 3.65 3.49 -28.67
CA ALA A 172 4.11 3.80 -27.32
C ALA A 172 4.00 2.58 -26.38
N ASP A 173 2.86 1.88 -26.35
CA ASP A 173 2.68 0.69 -25.50
C ASP A 173 3.70 -0.42 -25.83
N VAL A 174 3.87 -0.75 -27.11
CA VAL A 174 4.84 -1.78 -27.55
C VAL A 174 6.27 -1.37 -27.21
N THR A 175 6.62 -0.10 -27.47
CA THR A 175 7.96 0.44 -27.19
C THR A 175 8.26 0.40 -25.69
N TYR A 176 7.34 0.88 -24.86
CA TYR A 176 7.47 0.87 -23.41
C TYR A 176 7.60 -0.55 -22.87
N ARG A 177 6.85 -1.52 -23.43
CA ARG A 177 6.98 -2.94 -23.09
C ARG A 177 8.36 -3.50 -23.36
N VAL A 178 8.90 -3.25 -24.55
CA VAL A 178 10.26 -3.69 -24.88
C VAL A 178 11.27 -3.04 -23.93
N LEU A 179 11.15 -1.74 -23.65
CA LEU A 179 12.07 -1.03 -22.75
C LEU A 179 12.10 -1.59 -21.33
N TYR A 180 10.94 -1.79 -20.70
CA TYR A 180 10.93 -2.32 -19.34
C TYR A 180 11.40 -3.78 -19.30
N ASP A 181 11.16 -4.59 -20.34
CA ASP A 181 11.64 -5.98 -20.39
C ASP A 181 13.17 -6.08 -20.58
N LEU A 182 13.79 -5.03 -21.10
CA LEU A 182 15.25 -4.92 -21.25
C LEU A 182 15.96 -4.56 -19.94
N VAL A 183 15.30 -3.92 -18.97
CA VAL A 183 15.91 -3.43 -17.71
C VAL A 183 16.69 -4.51 -16.94
N ASN A 184 16.26 -5.77 -17.05
CA ASN A 184 16.93 -6.87 -16.36
C ASN A 184 18.27 -7.28 -16.97
N VAL A 185 18.49 -7.00 -18.26
CA VAL A 185 19.68 -7.46 -19.01
C VAL A 185 20.64 -6.33 -19.38
N ILE A 186 20.14 -5.11 -19.60
CA ILE A 186 20.98 -3.98 -20.04
C ILE A 186 21.91 -3.47 -18.91
N PRO A 187 23.08 -2.89 -19.20
CA PRO A 187 23.92 -2.26 -18.18
C PRO A 187 23.21 -1.06 -17.51
N TRP A 188 23.62 -0.73 -16.28
CA TRP A 188 23.03 0.38 -15.52
C TRP A 188 23.16 1.75 -16.22
N THR A 189 24.18 1.94 -17.05
CA THR A 189 24.38 3.15 -17.87
C THR A 189 23.25 3.37 -18.87
N LEU A 190 22.72 2.29 -19.46
CA LEU A 190 21.56 2.37 -20.34
C LEU A 190 20.25 2.54 -19.57
N ILE A 191 20.14 1.97 -18.36
CA ILE A 191 18.99 2.25 -17.47
C ILE A 191 18.92 3.72 -17.12
N GLU A 192 20.06 4.33 -16.77
CA GLU A 192 20.15 5.77 -16.51
C GLU A 192 19.63 6.57 -17.70
N HIS A 193 20.07 6.24 -18.92
CA HIS A 193 19.56 6.89 -20.13
C HIS A 193 18.04 6.74 -20.30
N VAL A 194 17.49 5.56 -20.04
CA VAL A 194 16.03 5.35 -20.09
C VAL A 194 15.31 6.21 -19.03
N LEU A 195 15.86 6.33 -17.81
CA LEU A 195 15.30 7.19 -16.77
C LEU A 195 15.38 8.67 -17.16
N THR A 196 16.45 9.12 -17.83
CA THR A 196 16.54 10.47 -18.41
C THR A 196 15.43 10.70 -19.43
N LYS A 197 15.19 9.75 -20.34
CA LYS A 197 14.08 9.86 -21.32
C LYS A 197 12.70 9.93 -20.67
N ILE A 198 12.49 9.22 -19.57
CA ILE A 198 11.23 9.30 -18.79
C ILE A 198 11.11 10.66 -18.10
N ASN A 199 12.21 11.19 -17.58
CA ASN A 199 12.25 12.52 -16.98
C ASN A 199 11.91 13.63 -17.99
N ASP A 200 12.25 13.43 -19.26
CA ASP A 200 11.94 14.38 -20.34
C ASP A 200 10.45 14.37 -20.74
N ILE A 201 9.65 13.39 -20.29
CA ILE A 201 8.20 13.37 -20.52
C ILE A 201 7.55 14.47 -19.66
N PRO A 202 6.84 15.44 -20.24
CA PRO A 202 6.15 16.47 -19.48
C PRO A 202 5.09 15.87 -18.54
N LEU A 203 5.05 16.30 -17.28
CA LEU A 203 4.11 15.79 -16.26
C LEU A 203 2.65 15.91 -16.70
N ASN A 204 2.32 16.97 -17.44
CA ASN A 204 0.96 17.19 -17.95
C ASN A 204 0.51 16.13 -18.98
N THR A 205 1.44 15.39 -19.58
CA THR A 205 1.19 14.29 -20.53
C THR A 205 1.17 12.91 -19.89
N TYR A 206 1.34 12.81 -18.57
CA TYR A 206 1.32 11.52 -17.89
C TYR A 206 -0.07 10.90 -18.02
N ASP A 207 -0.10 9.74 -18.67
CA ASP A 207 -1.27 8.89 -18.80
C ASP A 207 -1.02 7.52 -18.15
N ARG A 208 -2.00 6.61 -18.27
CA ARG A 208 -1.87 5.25 -17.73
C ARG A 208 -0.69 4.46 -18.34
N LEU A 209 -0.29 4.74 -19.59
CA LEU A 209 0.82 4.04 -20.23
C LEU A 209 2.16 4.51 -19.68
N VAL A 210 2.34 5.83 -19.53
CA VAL A 210 3.55 6.41 -18.91
C VAL A 210 3.69 5.95 -17.46
N LEU A 211 2.59 5.97 -16.69
CA LEU A 211 2.62 5.42 -15.33
C LEU A 211 2.96 3.93 -15.31
N THR A 212 2.52 3.15 -16.30
CA THR A 212 2.89 1.73 -16.42
C THR A 212 4.37 1.56 -16.72
N LEU A 213 4.92 2.31 -17.67
CA LEU A 213 6.35 2.34 -17.95
C LEU A 213 7.17 2.63 -16.70
N ILE A 214 6.84 3.73 -15.98
CA ILE A 214 7.55 4.14 -14.77
C ILE A 214 7.48 3.03 -13.70
N THR A 215 6.30 2.46 -13.48
CA THR A 215 6.08 1.39 -12.48
C THR A 215 6.93 0.17 -12.79
N GLU A 216 6.82 -0.34 -14.02
CA GLU A 216 7.47 -1.57 -14.48
C GLU A 216 9.01 -1.46 -14.46
N ILE A 217 9.53 -0.29 -14.83
CA ILE A 217 10.97 0.01 -14.73
C ILE A 217 11.38 0.11 -13.26
N SER A 218 10.59 0.78 -12.42
CA SER A 218 10.94 0.98 -11.01
C SER A 218 11.01 -0.33 -10.26
N GLN A 219 10.03 -1.22 -10.46
CA GLN A 219 10.01 -2.54 -9.82
C GLN A 219 11.22 -3.39 -10.24
N ARG A 220 11.56 -3.43 -11.54
CA ARG A 220 12.73 -4.17 -12.03
C ARG A 220 14.05 -3.58 -11.53
N CYS A 221 14.18 -2.26 -11.52
CA CYS A 221 15.35 -1.58 -10.97
C CYS A 221 15.54 -1.87 -9.47
N LEU A 222 14.47 -1.81 -8.68
CA LEU A 222 14.48 -2.16 -7.26
C LEU A 222 14.90 -3.63 -7.05
N ASN A 223 14.31 -4.56 -7.82
CA ASN A 223 14.63 -5.98 -7.73
C ASN A 223 16.10 -6.26 -8.06
N ARG A 224 16.63 -5.65 -9.12
CA ARG A 224 18.04 -5.79 -9.51
C ARG A 224 18.98 -5.16 -8.46
N ALA A 225 18.61 -4.02 -7.89
CA ALA A 225 19.38 -3.35 -6.84
C ALA A 225 19.46 -4.12 -5.52
N LYS A 226 18.65 -5.17 -5.32
CA LYS A 226 18.82 -6.09 -4.18
C LYS A 226 20.16 -6.81 -4.24
N PHE A 227 20.55 -7.23 -5.44
CA PHE A 227 21.68 -8.12 -5.68
C PHE A 227 22.92 -7.39 -6.21
N ALA A 228 22.75 -6.17 -6.74
CA ALA A 228 23.86 -5.36 -7.21
C ALA A 228 24.62 -4.71 -6.04
N HIS A 229 25.95 -4.83 -6.06
CA HIS A 229 26.83 -4.13 -5.11
C HIS A 229 26.96 -2.63 -5.46
N ASP A 230 27.05 -2.32 -6.75
CA ASP A 230 27.27 -0.96 -7.25
C ASP A 230 26.12 -0.50 -8.14
N VAL A 231 25.26 0.37 -7.58
CA VAL A 231 24.23 1.07 -8.32
C VAL A 231 24.75 2.49 -8.61
N PRO A 232 24.71 2.96 -9.87
CA PRO A 232 25.11 4.34 -10.18
C PRO A 232 24.35 5.38 -9.35
N LYS A 233 25.07 6.44 -8.95
CA LYS A 233 24.51 7.51 -8.10
C LYS A 233 23.29 8.15 -8.72
N SER A 234 23.33 8.41 -10.03
CA SER A 234 22.23 8.91 -10.87
C SER A 234 20.94 8.07 -10.73
N VAL A 235 21.04 6.75 -10.88
CA VAL A 235 19.90 5.83 -10.72
C VAL A 235 19.37 5.85 -9.28
N ALA A 236 20.27 5.91 -8.30
CA ALA A 236 19.90 5.99 -6.88
C ALA A 236 19.28 7.36 -6.47
N GLU A 237 19.65 8.44 -7.16
CA GLU A 237 19.09 9.79 -7.04
C GLU A 237 17.66 9.83 -7.58
N HIS A 238 17.40 9.20 -8.72
CA HIS A 238 16.03 8.99 -9.22
C HIS A 238 15.20 8.01 -8.40
N HIS A 239 15.77 7.47 -7.31
CA HIS A 239 15.15 6.47 -6.44
C HIS A 239 14.66 5.26 -7.24
N TYR A 240 15.45 4.81 -8.20
CA TYR A 240 15.08 3.71 -9.10
C TYR A 240 13.78 3.99 -9.88
N GLY A 241 13.47 5.26 -10.20
CA GLY A 241 12.25 5.65 -10.91
C GLY A 241 11.06 6.03 -10.02
N LEU A 242 11.10 5.71 -8.72
CA LEU A 242 10.03 6.06 -7.77
C LEU A 242 9.79 7.57 -7.66
N MET A 243 10.83 8.38 -7.92
CA MET A 243 10.73 9.83 -7.92
C MET A 243 9.72 10.33 -8.98
N PHE A 244 9.57 9.63 -10.11
CA PHE A 244 8.62 10.03 -11.15
C PHE A 244 7.16 9.79 -10.74
N LEU A 245 6.87 8.67 -10.06
CA LEU A 245 5.55 8.43 -9.48
C LEU A 245 5.23 9.46 -8.40
N TRP A 246 6.22 9.78 -7.55
CA TRP A 246 6.09 10.83 -6.55
C TRP A 246 5.80 12.20 -7.16
N ARG A 247 6.54 12.60 -8.21
CA ARG A 247 6.27 13.84 -8.95
C ARG A 247 4.88 13.84 -9.60
N ALA A 248 4.45 12.71 -10.16
CA ALA A 248 3.11 12.57 -10.74
C ALA A 248 2.00 12.73 -9.69
N MET A 249 2.23 12.32 -8.43
CA MET A 249 1.30 12.59 -7.34
C MET A 249 1.24 14.06 -6.94
N GLN A 250 2.36 14.79 -7.07
CA GLN A 250 2.50 16.19 -6.65
C GLN A 250 2.07 17.21 -7.71
N ASP A 251 1.57 16.74 -8.87
CA ASP A 251 1.41 17.53 -10.11
C ASP A 251 1.08 19.02 -9.85
N GLU A 252 2.01 19.91 -10.24
CA GLU A 252 2.03 21.36 -9.99
C GLU A 252 0.95 22.14 -10.80
N ARG A 253 -0.10 21.48 -11.31
CA ARG A 253 -1.09 22.13 -12.19
C ARG A 253 -1.78 23.33 -11.57
N THR A 254 -1.59 23.59 -10.28
CA THR A 254 -2.26 24.66 -9.55
C THR A 254 -1.30 25.53 -8.76
N LYS A 255 -0.22 26.00 -9.39
CA LYS A 255 0.54 27.16 -8.86
C LYS A 255 -0.34 28.40 -8.63
N ASP A 256 -1.51 28.47 -9.26
CA ASP A 256 -2.46 29.57 -9.12
C ASP A 256 -3.54 29.33 -8.04
N GLU A 257 -3.59 28.16 -7.38
CA GLU A 257 -4.54 27.88 -6.30
C GLU A 257 -3.81 27.30 -5.09
N GLU A 258 -3.55 28.13 -4.09
CA GLU A 258 -2.70 27.83 -2.92
C GLU A 258 -3.12 26.62 -2.06
N HIS A 259 -4.27 25.97 -2.31
CA HIS A 259 -4.86 24.98 -1.39
C HIS A 259 -5.58 23.78 -2.06
N ILE A 260 -4.89 23.01 -2.92
CA ILE A 260 -5.48 21.80 -3.52
C ILE A 260 -5.11 20.51 -2.77
N PRO A 261 -6.07 19.59 -2.51
CA PRO A 261 -5.84 18.27 -1.90
C PRO A 261 -4.76 17.43 -2.58
N LEU A 262 -4.11 16.53 -1.84
CA LEU A 262 -3.33 15.45 -2.46
C LEU A 262 -4.24 14.54 -3.29
N ALA A 263 -3.85 14.29 -4.54
CA ALA A 263 -4.50 13.37 -5.49
C ALA A 263 -5.98 13.68 -5.81
N THR A 264 -6.22 14.82 -6.44
CA THR A 264 -7.53 15.22 -6.98
C THR A 264 -7.82 14.57 -8.34
N SER A 265 -6.78 14.26 -9.12
CA SER A 265 -6.94 13.63 -10.44
C SER A 265 -6.82 12.10 -10.40
N GLU A 266 -7.47 11.44 -11.36
CA GLU A 266 -7.38 9.98 -11.56
C GLU A 266 -5.93 9.52 -11.77
N ILE A 267 -5.11 10.34 -12.45
CA ILE A 267 -3.68 10.07 -12.70
C ILE A 267 -2.86 10.17 -11.42
N GLN A 268 -3.11 11.16 -10.56
CA GLN A 268 -2.41 11.27 -9.27
C GLN A 268 -2.74 10.09 -8.34
N LEU A 269 -4.01 9.66 -8.29
CA LEU A 269 -4.41 8.48 -7.53
C LEU A 269 -3.73 7.22 -8.06
N GLU A 270 -3.75 7.02 -9.38
CA GLU A 270 -3.11 5.88 -10.02
C GLU A 270 -1.60 5.87 -9.76
N ALA A 271 -0.94 7.03 -9.81
CA ALA A 271 0.47 7.19 -9.46
C ALA A 271 0.74 6.83 -8.00
N MET A 272 -0.15 7.23 -7.08
CA MET A 272 -0.07 6.89 -5.65
C MET A 272 -0.19 5.37 -5.44
N ASN A 273 -1.20 4.73 -6.03
CA ASN A 273 -1.39 3.28 -5.93
C ASN A 273 -0.18 2.51 -6.45
N ARG A 274 0.38 2.95 -7.59
CA ARG A 274 1.59 2.37 -8.18
C ARG A 274 2.83 2.57 -7.32
N LEU A 275 2.98 3.75 -6.70
CA LEU A 275 4.07 4.04 -5.79
C LEU A 275 4.01 3.10 -4.58
N VAL A 276 2.83 2.97 -3.96
CA VAL A 276 2.59 2.05 -2.84
C VAL A 276 2.91 0.61 -3.25
N SER A 277 2.43 0.17 -4.41
CA SER A 277 2.71 -1.17 -4.94
C SER A 277 4.21 -1.42 -5.09
N CYS A 278 4.98 -0.48 -5.66
CA CYS A 278 6.43 -0.61 -5.78
C CYS A 278 7.13 -0.68 -4.42
N LEU A 279 6.63 0.06 -3.43
CA LEU A 279 7.19 0.12 -2.08
C LEU A 279 6.86 -1.14 -1.26
N GLN A 280 5.76 -1.82 -1.54
CA GLN A 280 5.34 -3.05 -0.85
C GLN A 280 6.09 -4.30 -1.28
N ILE A 281 6.68 -4.32 -2.48
CA ILE A 281 7.54 -5.44 -2.93
C ILE A 281 8.74 -5.54 -1.99
N ASP A 282 9.24 -6.75 -1.71
CA ASP A 282 10.41 -7.01 -0.84
C ASP A 282 11.63 -6.11 -1.18
N ALA A 283 11.74 -5.72 -2.46
CA ALA A 283 12.74 -4.78 -2.97
C ALA A 283 12.54 -3.37 -2.45
N GLY A 284 11.30 -2.90 -2.53
CA GLY A 284 10.85 -1.65 -1.95
C GLY A 284 11.04 -1.64 -0.43
N LEU A 285 10.73 -2.72 0.27
CA LEU A 285 10.95 -2.84 1.72
C LEU A 285 12.45 -2.78 2.08
N SER A 286 13.29 -3.50 1.33
CA SER A 286 14.76 -3.46 1.50
C SER A 286 15.31 -2.07 1.20
N TYR A 287 14.81 -1.42 0.15
CA TYR A 287 15.15 -0.05 -0.21
C TYR A 287 14.76 0.92 0.90
N GLN A 288 13.54 0.83 1.41
CA GLN A 288 13.05 1.62 2.55
C GLN A 288 13.93 1.41 3.76
N PHE A 289 14.33 0.18 4.10
CA PHE A 289 15.20 -0.05 5.24
C PHE A 289 16.59 0.59 5.06
N LYS A 290 17.21 0.43 3.87
CA LYS A 290 18.50 1.02 3.53
C LYS A 290 18.44 2.56 3.52
N LYS A 291 17.38 3.13 2.93
CA LYS A 291 17.19 4.59 2.84
C LYS A 291 16.61 5.19 4.10
N LYS A 292 15.89 4.47 4.96
CA LYS A 292 15.47 4.94 6.29
C LYS A 292 16.69 5.45 7.05
N LYS A 293 17.81 4.71 7.03
CA LYS A 293 19.09 5.18 7.60
C LYS A 293 19.63 6.44 6.92
N ARG A 294 19.52 6.57 5.58
CA ARG A 294 20.04 7.72 4.82
C ARG A 294 19.13 8.96 4.90
N VAL A 295 17.81 8.78 4.90
CA VAL A 295 16.77 9.80 5.08
C VAL A 295 16.79 10.31 6.51
N ILE A 296 16.91 9.43 7.52
CA ILE A 296 17.13 9.86 8.91
C ILE A 296 18.42 10.70 9.00
N ARG A 297 19.50 10.33 8.32
CA ARG A 297 20.74 11.13 8.26
C ARG A 297 20.61 12.44 7.47
N SER A 298 19.86 12.47 6.37
CA SER A 298 19.71 13.65 5.50
C SER A 298 18.72 14.67 6.07
N ILE A 299 17.64 14.20 6.69
CA ILE A 299 16.69 15.04 7.45
C ILE A 299 17.40 15.64 8.68
N ASN A 300 18.29 14.89 9.34
CA ASN A 300 19.13 15.45 10.42
C ASN A 300 20.09 16.56 9.95
N ALA A 301 20.51 16.55 8.68
CA ALA A 301 21.50 17.50 8.16
C ALA A 301 20.87 18.77 7.55
N TYR A 302 19.75 18.66 6.83
CA TYR A 302 19.18 19.80 6.07
C TYR A 302 18.01 20.50 6.76
N HIS A 303 17.18 19.79 7.54
CA HIS A 303 15.99 20.39 8.15
C HIS A 303 16.26 21.08 9.48
N LEU A 304 17.31 20.72 10.24
CA LEU A 304 17.60 21.37 11.51
C LEU A 304 18.09 22.82 11.34
N VAL A 305 18.78 23.14 10.23
CA VAL A 305 19.31 24.49 9.98
C VAL A 305 18.23 25.40 9.39
N HIS A 306 17.48 24.91 8.39
CA HIS A 306 16.46 25.73 7.73
C HIS A 306 15.18 25.91 8.57
N ILE A 307 14.75 24.89 9.33
CA ILE A 307 13.56 25.00 10.19
C ILE A 307 13.86 25.83 11.44
N CYS A 308 15.06 25.74 12.03
CA CYS A 308 15.41 26.60 13.17
C CYS A 308 15.52 28.09 12.79
N LEU A 309 16.03 28.41 11.59
CA LEU A 309 16.05 29.80 11.11
C LEU A 309 14.64 30.33 10.79
N TYR A 310 13.80 29.53 10.11
CA TYR A 310 12.43 29.97 9.79
C TYR A 310 11.50 30.01 11.00
N ALA A 311 11.62 29.07 11.95
CA ALA A 311 10.80 29.04 13.16
C ALA A 311 11.17 30.16 14.15
N HIS A 312 12.45 30.58 14.20
CA HIS A 312 12.84 31.75 14.99
C HIS A 312 12.34 33.05 14.37
N ILE A 313 12.40 33.20 13.04
CA ILE A 313 11.92 34.41 12.37
C ILE A 313 10.38 34.51 12.45
N TYR A 314 9.65 33.41 12.25
CA TYR A 314 8.19 33.41 12.34
C TYR A 314 7.66 33.62 13.76
N ASN A 315 8.26 32.98 14.78
CA ASN A 315 7.84 33.24 16.16
C ASN A 315 8.18 34.68 16.58
N PHE A 316 9.29 35.25 16.09
CA PHE A 316 9.62 36.65 16.38
C PHE A 316 8.62 37.61 15.74
N ILE A 317 8.24 37.40 14.47
CA ILE A 317 7.25 38.22 13.77
C ILE A 317 5.85 38.05 14.37
N PHE A 318 5.45 36.84 14.73
CA PHE A 318 4.13 36.58 15.32
C PHE A 318 4.00 37.14 16.73
N ILE A 319 5.06 37.05 17.55
CA ILE A 319 5.12 37.71 18.86
C ILE A 319 5.13 39.23 18.70
N PHE A 320 5.81 39.77 17.69
CA PHE A 320 5.84 41.21 17.42
C PHE A 320 4.46 41.74 16.99
N ILE A 321 3.74 41.02 16.11
CA ILE A 321 2.39 41.36 15.68
C ILE A 321 1.39 41.21 16.84
N PHE A 322 1.51 40.16 17.64
CA PHE A 322 0.64 39.94 18.79
C PHE A 322 0.85 41.00 19.88
N ILE A 323 2.10 41.37 20.17
CA ILE A 323 2.42 42.47 21.10
C ILE A 323 1.95 43.82 20.54
N PHE A 324 2.09 44.06 19.24
CA PHE A 324 1.63 45.29 18.59
C PHE A 324 0.09 45.39 18.61
N MET A 325 -0.62 44.29 18.40
CA MET A 325 -2.08 44.25 18.48
C MET A 325 -2.59 44.37 19.93
N CYS A 326 -1.93 43.74 20.91
CA CYS A 326 -2.27 43.90 22.32
C CYS A 326 -1.95 45.31 22.86
N LEU A 327 -0.95 46.00 22.30
CA LEU A 327 -0.61 47.38 22.69
C LEU A 327 -1.49 48.43 21.99
N HIS A 328 -1.99 48.15 20.79
CA HIS A 328 -2.93 49.04 20.09
C HIS A 328 -4.31 49.09 20.77
N ASP A 329 -4.71 48.02 21.46
CA ASP A 329 -6.00 47.93 22.15
C ASP A 329 -5.97 48.54 23.57
N MET A 330 -4.77 48.75 24.12
CA MET A 330 -4.57 49.41 25.42
C MET A 330 -4.33 50.92 25.23
N ARG A 331 -5.42 51.68 25.07
CA ARG A 331 -5.39 53.14 25.24
C ARG A 331 -4.95 53.50 26.67
N MET A 332 -3.68 53.84 26.88
CA MET A 332 -3.27 54.60 28.05
C MET A 332 -2.10 55.57 27.80
N LYS A 333 -2.29 56.75 28.36
CA LYS A 333 -1.38 57.88 28.48
C LYS A 333 -0.16 57.48 29.31
N HIS A 334 1.02 57.37 28.71
CA HIS A 334 2.34 57.66 29.31
C HIS A 334 3.44 57.22 28.31
N THR A 335 3.64 58.04 27.29
CA THR A 335 4.57 57.78 26.17
C THR A 335 6.05 57.93 26.51
N GLU A 336 6.43 58.47 27.68
CA GLU A 336 7.83 58.81 27.93
C GLU A 336 8.65 57.74 28.68
N LYS A 337 7.99 56.86 29.45
CA LYS A 337 8.68 55.79 30.20
C LYS A 337 8.87 54.50 29.39
N ILE A 338 7.98 54.23 28.44
CA ILE A 338 8.03 53.01 27.61
C ILE A 338 9.16 53.09 26.56
N THR A 339 9.40 54.28 25.99
CA THR A 339 10.46 54.50 25.00
C THR A 339 11.87 54.28 25.56
N LYS A 340 12.08 54.58 26.85
CA LYS A 340 13.37 54.34 27.54
C LYS A 340 13.63 52.86 27.83
N ILE A 341 12.57 52.08 28.08
CA ILE A 341 12.68 50.63 28.27
C ILE A 341 12.94 49.93 26.93
N TYR A 342 12.31 50.37 25.84
CA TYR A 342 12.55 49.84 24.50
C TYR A 342 13.97 50.15 23.97
N ALA A 343 14.51 51.34 24.23
CA ALA A 343 15.90 51.68 23.85
C ALA A 343 16.92 50.79 24.60
N TRP A 344 16.64 50.42 25.85
CA TRP A 344 17.52 49.57 26.64
C TRP A 344 17.50 48.11 26.17
N ILE A 345 16.33 47.59 25.78
CA ILE A 345 16.17 46.21 25.25
C ILE A 345 16.80 46.07 23.86
N ILE A 346 16.66 47.08 22.99
CA ILE A 346 17.25 47.06 21.64
C ILE A 346 18.78 47.18 21.71
N CYS A 347 19.34 48.01 22.61
CA CYS A 347 20.79 48.07 22.83
C CYS A 347 21.35 46.76 23.42
N GLY A 348 20.62 46.07 24.29
CA GLY A 348 21.04 44.77 24.84
C GLY A 348 21.11 43.67 23.78
N ALA A 349 20.14 43.63 22.86
CA ALA A 349 20.08 42.61 21.80
C ALA A 349 21.19 42.77 20.74
N VAL A 350 21.62 44.00 20.43
CA VAL A 350 22.68 44.27 19.45
C VAL A 350 24.08 43.92 19.99
N VAL A 351 24.32 44.09 21.29
CA VAL A 351 25.61 43.74 21.92
C VAL A 351 25.79 42.22 22.04
N GLN A 352 24.71 41.47 22.22
CA GLN A 352 24.77 40.01 22.36
C GLN A 352 24.94 39.28 21.01
N SER A 353 24.55 39.91 19.90
CA SER A 353 24.74 39.39 18.54
C SER A 353 26.18 39.55 18.02
N GLN A 354 26.97 40.50 18.55
CA GLN A 354 28.37 40.69 18.13
C GLN A 354 29.37 39.75 18.82
N ILE A 355 29.00 39.09 19.92
CA ILE A 355 29.89 38.19 20.68
C ILE A 355 29.95 36.77 20.08
N HIS A 356 29.06 36.40 19.16
CA HIS A 356 28.96 35.05 18.60
C HIS A 356 29.47 34.87 17.16
N CYS A 357 30.11 35.88 16.56
CA CYS A 357 30.63 35.81 15.18
C CYS A 357 32.14 36.13 15.04
N GLY A 358 32.94 35.84 16.06
CA GLY A 358 34.39 36.05 15.98
C GLY A 358 35.20 34.99 16.70
N SER A 359 35.44 33.84 16.08
CA SER A 359 36.69 33.06 16.25
C SER A 359 36.72 31.87 15.29
N ALA A 360 37.26 32.07 14.11
CA ALA A 360 37.85 31.01 13.30
C ALA A 360 38.82 31.65 12.30
N ASP A 361 40.07 31.86 12.74
CA ASP A 361 41.24 31.79 11.86
C ASP A 361 42.55 31.78 12.65
N VAL A 362 43.55 31.09 12.07
CA VAL A 362 44.98 31.01 12.44
C VAL A 362 45.35 29.88 13.44
N MET A 363 45.88 28.75 12.96
CA MET A 363 47.33 28.59 12.73
C MET A 363 47.70 27.23 12.10
N SER A 364 48.54 27.31 11.07
CA SER A 364 49.32 26.23 10.44
C SER A 364 50.56 25.90 11.28
N GLY A 365 51.05 24.65 11.26
CA GLY A 365 52.43 24.35 11.71
C GLY A 365 52.77 22.92 12.13
N ALA A 366 52.97 22.04 11.15
CA ALA A 366 54.05 21.06 10.96
C ALA A 366 54.66 20.15 12.08
N ILE A 367 55.04 18.94 11.61
CA ILE A 367 56.12 17.99 12.00
C ILE A 367 55.77 16.85 12.98
N GLY A 368 56.00 15.60 12.52
CA GLY A 368 56.64 14.56 13.35
C GLY A 368 56.08 13.14 13.26
N ASN A 369 56.76 12.27 12.50
CA ASN A 369 56.61 10.80 12.54
C ASN A 369 56.94 10.22 13.93
N ASN A 370 56.17 9.25 14.42
CA ASN A 370 56.69 7.89 14.71
C ASN A 370 55.65 6.93 15.33
N VAL A 371 55.90 5.66 15.01
CA VAL A 371 55.25 4.40 15.39
C VAL A 371 55.42 4.10 16.89
N THR A 372 54.39 3.57 17.57
CA THR A 372 54.35 2.24 18.24
C THR A 372 53.09 2.03 19.11
N HIS A 373 52.56 0.81 19.03
CA HIS A 373 51.77 0.05 20.00
C HIS A 373 51.62 0.62 21.43
N ILE A 374 50.39 0.56 21.97
CA ILE A 374 49.98 -0.33 23.08
C ILE A 374 48.48 -0.13 23.38
N SER A 375 47.85 -1.24 23.75
CA SER A 375 46.49 -1.45 24.26
C SER A 375 46.02 -0.44 25.31
N ASP A 376 44.74 -0.12 25.31
CA ASP A 376 44.00 -0.06 26.58
C ASP A 376 42.48 -0.16 26.43
N SER A 377 41.92 -0.86 27.41
CA SER A 377 40.50 -1.05 27.73
C SER A 377 39.79 0.27 28.00
N THR A 378 38.61 0.46 27.41
CA THR A 378 37.70 1.57 27.76
C THR A 378 36.52 1.07 28.56
N GLU A 379 36.49 1.51 29.82
CA GLU A 379 35.33 1.59 30.70
C GLU A 379 34.18 2.37 30.05
N GLU A 380 32.97 1.84 30.20
CA GLU A 380 31.73 2.42 29.73
C GLU A 380 31.22 3.44 30.78
N LYS A 381 31.40 4.74 30.50
CA LYS A 381 30.76 5.83 31.26
C LYS A 381 29.36 6.08 30.70
N GLN A 382 28.34 5.87 31.55
CA GLN A 382 26.96 6.34 31.32
C GLN A 382 26.91 7.87 31.32
N GLU A 383 26.69 8.47 30.15
CA GLU A 383 26.27 9.87 30.03
C GLU A 383 24.76 10.00 30.21
N THR A 384 24.37 10.98 31.01
CA THR A 384 23.01 11.34 31.38
C THR A 384 22.40 12.21 30.28
N GLU A 385 21.45 11.68 29.51
CA GLU A 385 20.70 12.44 28.51
C GLU A 385 19.68 13.39 29.18
N THR A 386 19.75 14.68 28.84
CA THR A 386 18.80 15.74 29.20
C THR A 386 18.10 16.30 27.92
N PRO A 387 17.25 17.35 27.98
CA PRO A 387 15.83 17.40 27.60
C PRO A 387 15.54 17.55 26.08
N GLN A 388 16.53 17.36 25.20
CA GLN A 388 16.38 17.58 23.75
C GLN A 388 15.51 16.53 23.03
N LEU A 389 15.31 15.36 23.65
CA LEU A 389 14.47 14.28 23.10
C LEU A 389 12.98 14.66 23.06
N LEU A 390 12.46 15.38 24.06
CA LEU A 390 11.04 15.75 24.12
C LEU A 390 10.63 16.72 23.00
N GLN A 391 11.49 17.66 22.60
CA GLN A 391 11.17 18.63 21.55
C GLN A 391 11.12 17.98 20.15
N ARG A 392 11.92 16.93 19.92
CA ARG A 392 11.98 16.15 18.66
C ARG A 392 10.74 15.28 18.41
N HIS A 393 10.05 14.83 19.47
CA HIS A 393 8.82 14.05 19.34
C HIS A 393 7.59 14.91 19.02
N SER A 394 7.63 16.21 19.32
CA SER A 394 6.49 17.12 19.10
C SER A 394 6.27 17.42 17.60
N THR A 395 7.34 17.77 16.88
CA THR A 395 7.30 18.24 15.47
C THR A 395 6.92 17.14 14.47
N ARG A 396 7.25 15.87 14.75
CA ARG A 396 6.94 14.74 13.85
C ARG A 396 5.45 14.41 13.83
N ASN A 397 4.79 14.52 14.98
CA ASN A 397 3.35 14.27 15.09
C ASN A 397 2.52 15.42 14.51
N GLU A 398 3.10 16.61 14.41
CA GLU A 398 2.51 17.77 13.75
C GLU A 398 2.38 17.56 12.24
N ILE A 399 3.33 16.85 11.61
CA ILE A 399 3.27 16.47 10.18
C ILE A 399 2.05 15.60 9.89
N VAL A 400 1.70 14.65 10.76
CA VAL A 400 0.46 13.85 10.59
C VAL A 400 -0.77 14.74 10.72
N GLY A 401 -0.74 15.74 11.61
CA GLY A 401 -1.81 16.72 11.75
C GLY A 401 -1.94 17.61 10.51
N ILE A 402 -0.82 17.98 9.90
CA ILE A 402 -0.74 18.72 8.64
C ILE A 402 -1.22 17.86 7.46
N LEU A 403 -0.83 16.58 7.40
CA LEU A 403 -1.31 15.63 6.38
C LEU A 403 -2.82 15.40 6.48
N VAL A 404 -3.36 15.28 7.70
CA VAL A 404 -4.79 15.12 7.93
C VAL A 404 -5.56 16.43 7.65
N ARG A 405 -5.06 17.59 8.11
CA ARG A 405 -5.77 18.88 8.04
C ARG A 405 -5.50 19.70 6.77
N GLN A 406 -4.25 19.85 6.36
CA GLN A 406 -3.86 20.73 5.23
C GLN A 406 -3.94 20.01 3.89
N HIS A 407 -3.66 18.71 3.84
CA HIS A 407 -3.63 17.96 2.58
C HIS A 407 -4.97 17.30 2.21
N ARG A 408 -6.03 17.56 2.98
CA ARG A 408 -7.41 17.11 2.69
C ARG A 408 -7.49 15.61 2.35
N ILE A 409 -6.65 14.78 2.98
CA ILE A 409 -6.63 13.32 2.77
C ILE A 409 -8.04 12.72 3.02
N LEU A 410 -8.88 13.39 3.80
CA LEU A 410 -10.21 12.91 4.16
C LEU A 410 -11.33 13.91 3.85
N ASP A 411 -11.09 14.89 2.97
CA ASP A 411 -12.16 15.80 2.56
C ASP A 411 -13.02 15.11 1.49
N PHE A 412 -14.21 14.65 1.88
CA PHE A 412 -15.14 13.85 1.06
C PHE A 412 -16.20 14.70 0.33
N ASP A 413 -16.28 16.00 0.67
CA ASP A 413 -17.42 16.87 0.33
C ASP A 413 -17.16 17.86 -0.82
N SER A 414 -16.13 17.64 -1.65
CA SER A 414 -15.96 18.45 -2.85
C SER A 414 -17.14 18.20 -3.83
N PRO A 415 -18.02 19.19 -4.10
CA PRO A 415 -19.10 19.01 -5.05
C PRO A 415 -18.48 18.77 -6.44
N PRO A 416 -19.05 17.88 -7.27
CA PRO A 416 -18.59 17.73 -8.64
C PRO A 416 -18.71 19.09 -9.34
N GLU A 417 -17.59 19.51 -9.92
CA GLU A 417 -17.47 20.73 -10.73
C GLU A 417 -18.63 20.77 -11.74
N GLN A 418 -19.54 21.72 -11.57
CA GLN A 418 -20.67 21.88 -12.48
C GLN A 418 -20.09 22.26 -13.84
N ALA A 419 -20.20 21.34 -14.81
CA ALA A 419 -19.87 21.62 -16.20
C ALA A 419 -20.56 22.93 -16.63
N PRO A 420 -19.87 23.81 -17.38
CA PRO A 420 -20.39 25.12 -17.73
C PRO A 420 -21.73 24.96 -18.46
N SER A 421 -22.78 25.55 -17.88
CA SER A 421 -24.13 25.52 -18.41
C SER A 421 -24.21 26.38 -19.67
N THR A 422 -23.93 25.78 -20.83
CA THR A 422 -24.34 26.35 -22.11
C THR A 422 -25.87 26.38 -22.17
N THR A 423 -26.42 27.57 -21.93
CA THR A 423 -27.84 27.86 -22.00
C THR A 423 -28.27 27.99 -23.46
N GLU A 424 -28.57 26.86 -24.11
CA GLU A 424 -29.36 26.86 -25.35
C GLU A 424 -30.79 26.42 -25.04
N LYS A 425 -31.71 27.37 -25.15
CA LYS A 425 -33.16 27.17 -25.04
C LYS A 425 -33.66 26.41 -26.26
N THR A 426 -33.86 25.11 -26.13
CA THR A 426 -34.82 24.36 -26.95
C THR A 426 -35.85 23.71 -26.04
N ALA A 427 -37.05 24.30 -26.05
CA ALA A 427 -38.24 23.73 -25.47
C ALA A 427 -38.66 22.47 -26.25
N ASN A 428 -39.18 21.47 -25.53
CA ASN A 428 -39.75 20.18 -25.99
C ASN A 428 -38.78 18.99 -26.00
N ALA A 429 -38.45 18.46 -24.82
CA ALA A 429 -38.09 17.06 -24.66
C ALA A 429 -38.70 16.49 -23.38
N ALA A 430 -39.38 15.35 -23.52
CA ALA A 430 -40.04 14.60 -22.45
C ALA A 430 -39.08 14.26 -21.29
N PRO A 431 -39.58 14.10 -20.05
CA PRO A 431 -38.74 13.83 -18.88
C PRO A 431 -38.09 12.45 -19.00
N ARG A 432 -36.83 12.40 -19.45
CA ARG A 432 -35.97 11.22 -19.31
C ARG A 432 -35.60 11.09 -17.83
N ALA A 433 -36.01 9.99 -17.22
CA ALA A 433 -35.59 9.61 -15.88
C ALA A 433 -34.06 9.60 -15.81
N LEU A 434 -33.49 10.56 -15.08
CA LEU A 434 -32.08 10.64 -14.73
C LEU A 434 -31.76 9.46 -13.81
N VAL A 435 -31.31 8.34 -14.37
CA VAL A 435 -30.65 7.29 -13.58
C VAL A 435 -29.26 7.82 -13.22
N PRO A 436 -28.95 8.06 -11.93
CA PRO A 436 -27.62 8.50 -11.54
C PRO A 436 -26.58 7.43 -11.92
N PRO A 437 -25.41 7.81 -12.48
CA PRO A 437 -24.46 6.86 -13.01
C PRO A 437 -23.77 6.06 -11.88
N PRO A 438 -23.91 4.71 -11.83
CA PRO A 438 -23.33 3.87 -10.76
C PRO A 438 -21.80 3.90 -10.68
N VAL A 439 -21.12 4.42 -11.71
CA VAL A 439 -19.64 4.44 -11.81
C VAL A 439 -18.98 5.40 -10.81
N LEU A 440 -19.68 6.45 -10.38
CA LEU A 440 -19.08 7.49 -9.54
C LEU A 440 -18.84 7.03 -8.08
N HIS A 441 -19.71 6.16 -7.55
CA HIS A 441 -19.58 5.64 -6.19
C HIS A 441 -18.41 4.66 -6.03
N LEU A 442 -18.19 3.80 -7.02
CA LEU A 442 -17.08 2.84 -6.97
C LEU A 442 -15.73 3.56 -6.92
N ARG A 443 -15.58 4.64 -7.70
CA ARG A 443 -14.36 5.48 -7.69
C ARG A 443 -14.11 6.16 -6.34
N LYS A 444 -15.17 6.68 -5.70
CA LYS A 444 -15.05 7.31 -4.37
C LYS A 444 -14.53 6.30 -3.33
N LEU A 445 -15.09 5.09 -3.33
CA LEU A 445 -14.67 4.03 -2.43
C LEU A 445 -13.22 3.59 -2.67
N ASP A 446 -12.78 3.47 -3.94
CA ASP A 446 -11.40 3.10 -4.25
C ASP A 446 -10.40 4.19 -3.83
N ASN A 447 -10.78 5.47 -3.97
CA ASN A 447 -10.01 6.59 -3.44
C ASN A 447 -9.90 6.52 -1.91
N PHE A 448 -11.03 6.27 -1.23
CA PHE A 448 -11.08 6.12 0.22
C PHE A 448 -10.10 5.03 0.68
N LYS A 449 -10.17 3.84 0.06
CA LYS A 449 -9.28 2.71 0.38
C LYS A 449 -7.82 3.05 0.18
N ALA A 450 -7.46 3.58 -0.98
CA ALA A 450 -6.09 3.93 -1.33
C ALA A 450 -5.46 4.90 -0.32
N ARG A 451 -6.23 5.87 0.18
CA ARG A 451 -5.75 6.85 1.17
C ARG A 451 -5.52 6.22 2.54
N PHE A 452 -6.40 5.35 3.00
CA PHE A 452 -6.23 4.61 4.26
C PHE A 452 -5.08 3.59 4.17
N ASP A 453 -4.94 2.89 3.06
CA ASP A 453 -3.81 1.99 2.80
C ASP A 453 -2.48 2.74 2.78
N PHE A 454 -2.44 3.94 2.18
CA PHE A 454 -1.27 4.81 2.23
C PHE A 454 -0.96 5.30 3.66
N LEU A 455 -1.97 5.73 4.41
CA LEU A 455 -1.80 6.14 5.82
C LEU A 455 -1.29 4.98 6.68
N ARG A 456 -1.85 3.77 6.49
CA ARG A 456 -1.38 2.55 7.14
C ARG A 456 0.09 2.30 6.83
N PHE A 457 0.45 2.35 5.55
CA PHE A 457 1.81 2.16 5.09
C PHE A 457 2.77 3.16 5.74
N LEU A 458 2.40 4.44 5.82
CA LEU A 458 3.18 5.47 6.50
C LEU A 458 3.38 5.14 7.98
N LEU A 459 2.30 4.80 8.70
CA LEU A 459 2.35 4.52 10.14
C LEU A 459 3.20 3.28 10.46
N GLN A 460 3.11 2.23 9.66
CA GLN A 460 3.86 0.99 9.87
C GLN A 460 5.35 1.10 9.54
N ASN A 461 5.71 1.94 8.55
CA ASN A 461 7.10 2.03 8.07
C ASN A 461 7.87 3.24 8.62
N SER A 462 7.19 4.22 9.22
CA SER A 462 7.79 5.40 9.85
C SER A 462 7.84 5.28 11.38
N HIS A 463 8.20 6.36 12.08
CA HIS A 463 8.05 6.49 13.54
C HIS A 463 6.82 7.34 13.91
N LEU A 464 5.94 7.59 12.94
CA LEU A 464 4.75 8.40 13.14
C LEU A 464 3.74 7.62 13.98
N GLN A 465 3.14 8.33 14.91
CA GLN A 465 2.06 7.80 15.74
C GLN A 465 0.85 8.72 15.60
N LEU A 466 -0.32 8.12 15.45
CA LEU A 466 -1.58 8.83 15.54
C LEU A 466 -1.79 9.23 17.00
N LYS A 467 -1.84 10.55 17.25
CA LYS A 467 -2.26 11.11 18.53
C LYS A 467 -3.75 10.93 18.72
N ARG A 468 -4.19 10.89 19.99
CA ARG A 468 -5.61 10.90 20.38
C ARG A 468 -6.50 11.81 19.52
N GLN A 469 -6.16 13.09 19.43
CA GLN A 469 -6.99 14.05 18.67
C GLN A 469 -7.09 13.68 17.18
N GLN A 470 -6.05 13.12 16.58
CA GLN A 470 -6.08 12.71 15.17
C GLN A 470 -6.98 11.49 14.97
N LEU A 471 -7.00 10.55 15.93
CA LEU A 471 -7.92 9.42 15.91
C LEU A 471 -9.38 9.89 16.07
N GLU A 472 -9.62 10.86 16.94
CA GLU A 472 -10.94 11.48 17.10
C GLU A 472 -11.39 12.21 15.83
N ASP A 473 -10.50 12.97 15.20
CA ASP A 473 -10.78 13.67 13.95
C ASP A 473 -11.07 12.66 12.83
N LEU A 474 -10.25 11.60 12.69
CA LEU A 474 -10.46 10.49 11.75
C LEU A 474 -11.81 9.81 11.96
N TRP A 475 -12.14 9.49 13.22
CA TRP A 475 -13.40 8.88 13.58
C TRP A 475 -14.58 9.78 13.21
N LYS A 476 -14.52 11.06 13.60
CA LYS A 476 -15.54 12.04 13.29
C LYS A 476 -15.74 12.23 11.78
N ILE A 477 -14.67 12.18 11.00
CA ILE A 477 -14.75 12.34 9.55
C ILE A 477 -15.40 11.10 8.89
N VAL A 478 -15.04 9.89 9.31
CA VAL A 478 -15.54 8.66 8.67
C VAL A 478 -16.90 8.23 9.20
N ILE A 479 -17.09 8.28 10.52
CA ILE A 479 -18.28 7.78 11.23
C ILE A 479 -19.25 8.91 11.59
N GLY A 480 -18.75 10.14 11.76
CA GLY A 480 -19.55 11.28 12.22
C GLY A 480 -19.48 11.51 13.74
N ASP A 481 -19.86 12.72 14.19
CA ASP A 481 -20.01 13.06 15.62
C ASP A 481 -21.29 12.48 16.23
N LYS A 482 -22.28 12.23 15.39
CA LYS A 482 -23.63 11.86 15.79
C LYS A 482 -23.92 10.46 15.27
N LEU A 483 -23.70 9.50 16.14
CA LEU A 483 -24.37 8.21 16.10
C LEU A 483 -25.85 8.38 16.48
N ASP A 484 -26.52 9.41 15.95
CA ASP A 484 -27.92 9.71 16.29
C ASP A 484 -28.78 8.58 15.72
N GLU A 485 -29.40 7.81 16.62
CA GLU A 485 -30.25 6.63 16.38
C GLU A 485 -31.40 6.86 15.37
N LYS A 486 -31.64 8.10 14.97
CA LYS A 486 -32.74 8.50 14.06
C LYS A 486 -32.36 8.51 12.58
N HIS A 487 -31.10 8.27 12.22
CA HIS A 487 -30.69 8.22 10.81
C HIS A 487 -30.82 6.80 10.23
N GLU A 488 -32.05 6.29 10.09
CA GLU A 488 -32.35 5.08 9.28
C GLU A 488 -32.00 5.27 7.78
N ASN A 489 -31.67 6.48 7.36
CA ASN A 489 -31.22 6.83 6.02
C ASN A 489 -29.70 7.12 5.97
N LEU A 490 -28.88 6.37 6.71
CA LEU A 490 -27.45 6.27 6.36
C LEU A 490 -27.37 5.79 4.92
N SER A 491 -26.98 6.69 4.01
CA SER A 491 -26.92 6.38 2.59
C SER A 491 -26.11 5.10 2.37
N LEU A 492 -26.55 4.23 1.46
CA LEU A 492 -25.92 2.93 1.15
C LEU A 492 -24.39 3.01 0.92
N ILE A 493 -23.89 4.21 0.65
CA ILE A 493 -22.48 4.53 0.38
C ILE A 493 -21.61 4.45 1.65
N CYS A 494 -22.16 4.53 2.87
CA CYS A 494 -21.37 4.43 4.12
C CYS A 494 -20.92 3.01 4.50
N LYS A 495 -21.67 1.94 4.20
CA LYS A 495 -21.37 0.61 4.80
C LYS A 495 -20.01 0.06 4.37
N SER A 496 -19.65 0.22 3.09
CA SER A 496 -18.39 -0.30 2.55
C SER A 496 -17.17 0.53 2.99
N GLU A 497 -17.31 1.85 3.10
CA GLU A 497 -16.28 2.75 3.62
C GLU A 497 -16.07 2.51 5.12
N HIS A 498 -17.14 2.39 5.90
CA HIS A 498 -17.09 2.02 7.31
C HIS A 498 -16.38 0.68 7.52
N ASN A 499 -16.76 -0.35 6.76
CA ASN A 499 -16.12 -1.66 6.84
C ASN A 499 -14.62 -1.59 6.55
N HIS A 500 -14.21 -0.83 5.52
CA HIS A 500 -12.81 -0.65 5.22
C HIS A 500 -12.08 0.14 6.32
N PHE A 501 -12.69 1.18 6.88
CA PHE A 501 -12.14 1.93 8.00
C PHE A 501 -11.96 1.06 9.25
N PHE A 502 -12.93 0.21 9.60
CA PHE A 502 -12.79 -0.73 10.73
C PHE A 502 -11.71 -1.77 10.48
N ARG A 503 -11.61 -2.28 9.25
CA ARG A 503 -10.51 -3.18 8.88
C ARG A 503 -9.15 -2.49 9.03
N TRP A 504 -9.03 -1.26 8.52
CA TRP A 504 -7.83 -0.45 8.67
C TRP A 504 -7.51 -0.20 10.16
N LEU A 505 -8.50 0.20 10.95
CA LEU A 505 -8.37 0.53 12.37
C LEU A 505 -7.93 -0.70 13.20
N LYS A 506 -8.45 -1.88 12.86
CA LYS A 506 -8.04 -3.18 13.41
C LYS A 506 -6.57 -3.46 13.11
N GLU A 507 -6.12 -3.18 11.89
CA GLU A 507 -4.76 -3.48 11.44
C GLU A 507 -3.69 -2.55 12.00
N ILE A 508 -4.06 -1.32 12.38
CA ILE A 508 -3.17 -0.37 13.07
C ILE A 508 -3.24 -0.48 14.60
N CYS A 509 -4.12 -1.35 15.13
CA CYS A 509 -4.27 -1.58 16.57
C CYS A 509 -2.97 -2.18 17.15
N PRO A 510 -2.42 -1.63 18.26
CA PRO A 510 -1.22 -2.16 18.90
C PRO A 510 -1.41 -3.64 19.31
N THR A 511 -0.37 -4.46 19.08
CA THR A 511 -0.38 -5.85 19.55
C THR A 511 0.43 -5.96 20.83
N ASN A 512 -0.12 -6.56 21.89
CA ASN A 512 0.56 -6.74 23.19
C ASN A 512 1.62 -7.88 23.17
N ASN A 513 2.16 -8.21 21.99
CA ASN A 513 3.06 -9.34 21.87
C ASN A 513 4.48 -8.94 22.31
N LYS A 514 4.72 -8.99 23.63
CA LYS A 514 6.00 -8.65 24.27
C LYS A 514 7.20 -9.44 23.73
N ASN A 515 6.97 -10.57 23.03
CA ASN A 515 8.01 -11.48 22.60
C ASN A 515 8.64 -11.18 21.23
N ASN A 516 8.10 -10.23 20.46
CA ASN A 516 8.69 -9.87 19.18
C ASN A 516 9.59 -8.64 19.32
N ASN A 517 10.90 -8.89 19.43
CA ASN A 517 11.96 -7.87 19.40
C ASN A 517 12.05 -7.08 18.08
N ASN A 518 11.16 -7.35 17.11
CA ASN A 518 11.05 -6.53 15.91
C ASN A 518 10.34 -5.23 16.26
N SER A 519 11.14 -4.19 16.44
CA SER A 519 10.80 -2.78 16.66
C SER A 519 10.06 -2.13 15.48
N MET A 520 9.04 -2.79 14.93
CA MET A 520 8.09 -2.10 14.07
C MET A 520 7.42 -1.00 14.90
N SER A 521 7.39 0.21 14.34
CA SER A 521 6.74 1.34 14.98
C SER A 521 5.27 1.03 15.16
N GLN A 522 4.78 1.14 16.39
CA GLN A 522 3.35 1.09 16.65
C GLN A 522 2.70 2.33 16.04
N ALA A 523 1.59 2.15 15.32
CA ALA A 523 0.88 3.21 14.63
C ALA A 523 0.15 4.18 15.58
N MET A 524 -0.16 3.74 16.80
CA MET A 524 -0.70 4.55 17.89
C MET A 524 -0.19 4.00 19.22
N THR A 525 -0.30 4.78 20.29
CA THR A 525 0.04 4.31 21.64
C THR A 525 -1.04 3.37 22.19
N VAL A 526 -0.67 2.53 23.16
CA VAL A 526 -1.63 1.67 23.86
C VAL A 526 -2.69 2.49 24.58
N ASP A 527 -2.31 3.60 25.21
CA ASP A 527 -3.24 4.50 25.91
C ASP A 527 -4.23 5.16 24.97
N ASP A 528 -3.80 5.54 23.76
CA ASP A 528 -4.69 6.11 22.75
C ASP A 528 -5.65 5.06 22.18
N ALA A 529 -5.20 3.81 22.03
CA ALA A 529 -6.07 2.70 21.62
C ALA A 529 -7.14 2.39 22.69
N VAL A 530 -6.75 2.38 23.98
CA VAL A 530 -7.68 2.21 25.11
C VAL A 530 -8.68 3.36 25.16
N HIS A 531 -8.23 4.60 24.96
CA HIS A 531 -9.10 5.77 24.90
C HIS A 531 -10.12 5.64 23.77
N LEU A 532 -9.67 5.30 22.56
CA LEU A 532 -10.56 5.12 21.40
C LEU A 532 -11.59 4.01 21.64
N PHE A 533 -11.19 2.93 22.30
CA PHE A 533 -12.12 1.88 22.70
C PHE A 533 -13.21 2.41 23.65
N GLN A 534 -12.81 3.11 24.71
CA GLN A 534 -13.72 3.58 25.76
C GLN A 534 -14.67 4.69 25.31
N THR A 535 -14.20 5.57 24.42
CA THR A 535 -14.94 6.77 24.02
C THR A 535 -15.74 6.61 22.74
N ARG A 536 -15.34 5.68 21.85
CA ARG A 536 -15.93 5.54 20.53
C ARG A 536 -16.45 4.14 20.25
N LEU A 537 -15.58 3.13 20.28
CA LEU A 537 -15.97 1.76 19.89
C LEU A 537 -17.03 1.18 20.84
N SER A 538 -16.95 1.45 22.14
CA SER A 538 -17.93 1.02 23.14
C SER A 538 -19.31 1.70 22.99
N LEU A 539 -19.38 2.83 22.30
CA LEU A 539 -20.60 3.62 22.09
C LEU A 539 -21.19 3.43 20.69
N MET A 540 -20.64 2.51 19.88
CA MET A 540 -21.17 2.26 18.54
C MET A 540 -22.63 1.75 18.58
N PRO A 541 -23.47 2.12 17.59
CA PRO A 541 -24.84 1.64 17.55
C PRO A 541 -24.84 0.15 17.24
N ARG A 542 -25.31 -0.63 18.22
CA ARG A 542 -25.28 -2.10 18.23
C ARG A 542 -25.97 -2.70 17.00
N LYS A 543 -27.09 -2.10 16.58
CA LYS A 543 -27.87 -2.52 15.39
C LYS A 543 -27.05 -2.47 14.10
N THR A 544 -26.23 -1.42 13.94
CA THR A 544 -25.50 -1.14 12.69
C THR A 544 -24.15 -1.83 12.59
N MET A 545 -23.77 -2.65 13.58
CA MET A 545 -22.49 -3.35 13.55
C MET A 545 -22.43 -4.36 12.41
N THR A 546 -21.30 -4.33 11.72
CA THR A 546 -20.91 -5.27 10.68
C THR A 546 -19.84 -6.24 11.20
N SER A 547 -19.62 -7.35 10.49
CA SER A 547 -18.54 -8.30 10.81
C SER A 547 -17.18 -7.62 10.96
N ASP A 548 -16.80 -6.69 10.05
CA ASP A 548 -15.52 -5.97 10.12
C ASP A 548 -15.45 -5.08 11.38
N SER A 549 -16.55 -4.39 11.73
CA SER A 549 -16.59 -3.56 12.95
C SER A 549 -16.51 -4.40 14.23
N LEU A 550 -17.10 -5.60 14.24
CA LEU A 550 -17.03 -6.53 15.37
C LEU A 550 -15.61 -7.06 15.54
N GLU A 551 -14.95 -7.48 14.46
CA GLU A 551 -13.56 -7.92 14.53
C GLU A 551 -12.62 -6.81 15.02
N CYS A 552 -12.87 -5.55 14.61
CA CYS A 552 -12.17 -4.40 15.15
C CYS A 552 -12.43 -4.23 16.64
N LEU A 553 -13.69 -4.21 17.07
CA LEU A 553 -14.07 -4.09 18.49
C LEU A 553 -13.42 -5.20 19.34
N HIS A 554 -13.47 -6.45 18.87
CA HIS A 554 -12.86 -7.60 19.52
C HIS A 554 -11.34 -7.41 19.69
N ARG A 555 -10.66 -6.91 18.66
CA ARG A 555 -9.22 -6.66 18.74
C ARG A 555 -8.86 -5.61 19.80
N TYR A 556 -9.63 -4.54 19.90
CA TYR A 556 -9.42 -3.51 20.92
C TYR A 556 -9.83 -3.99 22.32
N PHE A 557 -10.86 -4.84 22.42
CA PHE A 557 -11.21 -5.52 23.67
C PHE A 557 -10.05 -6.36 24.20
N GLU A 558 -9.45 -7.21 23.35
CA GLU A 558 -8.30 -8.03 23.73
C GLU A 558 -7.14 -7.17 24.25
N LEU A 559 -6.88 -6.05 23.58
CA LEU A 559 -5.85 -5.09 24.00
C LEU A 559 -6.17 -4.53 25.39
N VAL A 560 -7.36 -3.94 25.59
CA VAL A 560 -7.80 -3.36 26.87
C VAL A 560 -7.74 -4.39 28.00
N HIS A 561 -8.22 -5.60 27.74
CA HIS A 561 -8.18 -6.71 28.69
C HIS A 561 -6.74 -7.06 29.07
N SER A 562 -5.86 -7.19 28.08
CA SER A 562 -4.46 -7.56 28.31
C SER A 562 -3.67 -6.47 29.08
N VAL A 563 -3.95 -5.19 28.82
CA VAL A 563 -3.38 -4.05 29.56
C VAL A 563 -3.87 -4.06 30.99
N SER A 564 -5.15 -4.34 31.19
CA SER A 564 -5.75 -4.37 32.52
C SER A 564 -5.20 -5.51 33.36
N ILE A 565 -4.99 -6.70 32.78
CA ILE A 565 -4.31 -7.82 33.45
C ILE A 565 -2.88 -7.45 33.83
N ALA A 566 -2.11 -6.85 32.90
CA ALA A 566 -0.73 -6.45 33.18
C ALA A 566 -0.64 -5.40 34.31
N ASN A 567 -1.60 -4.47 34.36
CA ASN A 567 -1.69 -3.47 35.43
C ASN A 567 -2.10 -4.09 36.78
N ALA A 568 -3.05 -5.04 36.78
CA ALA A 568 -3.43 -5.76 37.98
C ALA A 568 -2.27 -6.59 38.55
N GLN A 569 -1.52 -7.27 37.69
CA GLN A 569 -0.33 -8.05 38.08
C GLN A 569 0.78 -7.18 38.66
N SER A 570 1.00 -5.98 38.12
CA SER A 570 2.05 -5.07 38.61
C SER A 570 1.68 -4.35 39.89
N THR A 571 0.40 -4.08 40.12
CA THR A 571 -0.07 -3.34 41.32
C THR A 571 -0.49 -4.23 42.48
N GLY A 572 -0.71 -5.53 42.25
CA GLY A 572 -1.15 -6.49 43.27
C GLY A 572 -2.56 -6.23 43.81
N GLN A 573 -3.28 -5.26 43.25
CA GLN A 573 -4.66 -4.94 43.64
C GLN A 573 -5.62 -5.63 42.66
N ILE A 574 -6.51 -6.47 43.20
CA ILE A 574 -7.64 -7.07 42.49
C ILE A 574 -8.65 -5.95 42.21
N PHE A 575 -8.40 -5.15 41.18
CA PHE A 575 -9.33 -4.12 40.76
C PHE A 575 -10.52 -4.75 40.03
N GLN A 576 -11.72 -4.30 40.39
CA GLN A 576 -12.83 -4.25 39.44
C GLN A 576 -12.39 -3.31 38.32
N ILE A 577 -12.06 -3.85 37.15
CA ILE A 577 -11.64 -3.06 35.99
C ILE A 577 -12.94 -2.56 35.33
N PRO A 578 -13.37 -1.30 35.53
CA PRO A 578 -14.67 -0.83 35.05
C PRO A 578 -14.76 -0.86 33.51
N ALA A 579 -13.61 -0.72 32.85
CA ALA A 579 -13.49 -0.82 31.41
C ALA A 579 -13.80 -2.25 30.90
N LEU A 580 -13.45 -3.29 31.66
CA LEU A 580 -13.70 -4.68 31.27
C LEU A 580 -15.18 -5.03 31.44
N SER A 581 -15.81 -4.62 32.54
CA SER A 581 -17.25 -4.82 32.73
C SER A 581 -18.05 -4.10 31.65
N GLN A 582 -17.72 -2.83 31.37
CA GLN A 582 -18.37 -2.06 30.31
C GLN A 582 -18.20 -2.73 28.94
N ALA A 583 -17.03 -3.30 28.66
CA ALA A 583 -16.75 -3.96 27.41
C ALA A 583 -17.57 -5.25 27.22
N ILE A 584 -17.75 -6.03 28.30
CA ILE A 584 -18.61 -7.23 28.30
C ILE A 584 -20.07 -6.84 28.12
N ASP A 585 -20.52 -5.77 28.79
CA ASP A 585 -21.87 -5.24 28.65
C ASP A 585 -22.15 -4.84 27.19
N VAL A 586 -21.22 -4.13 26.56
CA VAL A 586 -21.33 -3.76 25.14
C VAL A 586 -21.45 -5.00 24.24
N MET A 587 -20.62 -6.03 24.46
CA MET A 587 -20.68 -7.28 23.67
C MET A 587 -22.01 -8.02 23.86
N TRP A 588 -22.57 -8.03 25.07
CA TRP A 588 -23.89 -8.58 25.34
C TRP A 588 -24.98 -7.81 24.61
N GLU A 589 -24.92 -6.49 24.65
CA GLU A 589 -25.91 -5.64 24.00
C GLU A 589 -25.85 -5.80 22.47
N ILE A 590 -24.66 -5.98 21.88
CA ILE A 590 -24.51 -6.32 20.46
C ILE A 590 -25.10 -7.69 20.14
N ALA A 591 -24.85 -8.71 20.98
CA ALA A 591 -25.42 -10.05 20.80
C ALA A 591 -26.96 -10.03 20.75
N ILE A 592 -27.58 -9.10 21.47
CA ILE A 592 -29.03 -8.93 21.52
C ILE A 592 -29.54 -8.08 20.36
N GLU A 593 -28.90 -6.93 20.10
CA GLU A 593 -29.44 -5.88 19.25
C GLU A 593 -28.92 -5.87 17.80
N ALA A 594 -27.86 -6.60 17.45
CA ALA A 594 -27.29 -6.54 16.11
C ALA A 594 -28.27 -7.00 15.01
N ASP A 595 -28.34 -6.26 13.89
CA ASP A 595 -29.22 -6.62 12.78
C ASP A 595 -28.67 -7.84 12.01
N GLU A 596 -27.35 -8.00 11.94
CA GLU A 596 -26.68 -9.11 11.25
C GLU A 596 -26.55 -10.34 12.19
N ASP A 597 -27.22 -11.45 11.83
CA ASP A 597 -27.28 -12.67 12.66
C ASP A 597 -25.88 -13.21 13.01
N ARG A 598 -24.92 -13.13 12.08
CA ARG A 598 -23.53 -13.56 12.30
C ARG A 598 -22.80 -12.73 13.36
N VAL A 599 -23.09 -11.43 13.42
CA VAL A 599 -22.50 -10.50 14.41
C VAL A 599 -23.09 -10.83 15.78
N ALA A 600 -24.41 -11.00 15.87
CA ALA A 600 -25.09 -11.38 17.10
C ALA A 600 -24.56 -12.72 17.66
N GLU A 601 -24.45 -13.73 16.80
CA GLU A 601 -23.94 -15.06 17.13
C GLU A 601 -22.48 -15.00 17.60
N SER A 602 -21.61 -14.30 16.85
CA SER A 602 -20.20 -14.18 17.19
C SER A 602 -19.99 -13.47 18.53
N CYS A 603 -20.77 -12.43 18.83
CA CYS A 603 -20.78 -11.80 20.16
C CYS A 603 -21.27 -12.75 21.25
N GLY A 604 -22.34 -13.50 21.01
CA GLY A 604 -22.85 -14.49 21.97
C GLY A 604 -21.82 -15.55 22.32
N VAL A 605 -21.13 -16.09 21.31
CA VAL A 605 -20.01 -17.03 21.49
C VAL A 605 -18.87 -16.39 22.27
N PHE A 606 -18.47 -15.18 21.90
CA PHE A 606 -17.38 -14.47 22.54
C PHE A 606 -17.64 -14.26 24.04
N VAL A 607 -18.81 -13.73 24.37
CA VAL A 607 -19.18 -13.46 25.76
C VAL A 607 -19.28 -14.76 26.55
N THR A 608 -19.88 -15.80 25.98
CA THR A 608 -19.97 -17.12 26.63
C THR A 608 -18.57 -17.68 26.89
N ALA A 609 -17.68 -17.66 25.89
CA ALA A 609 -16.31 -18.11 26.05
C ALA A 609 -15.55 -17.30 27.12
N PHE A 610 -15.82 -16.00 27.23
CA PHE A 610 -15.21 -15.15 28.24
C PHE A 610 -15.67 -15.51 29.66
N TYR A 611 -16.98 -15.68 29.88
CA TYR A 611 -17.50 -16.12 31.19
C TYR A 611 -17.04 -17.54 31.56
N MET A 612 -16.86 -18.41 30.56
CA MET A 612 -16.44 -19.79 30.79
C MET A 612 -14.93 -19.96 30.98
N LYS A 613 -14.12 -18.95 30.65
CA LYS A 613 -12.67 -19.04 30.80
C LYS A 613 -12.34 -18.98 32.30
N PRO A 614 -11.79 -20.07 32.90
CA PRO A 614 -11.49 -20.06 34.32
C PRO A 614 -10.49 -18.94 34.61
N ILE A 615 -10.81 -18.12 35.61
CA ILE A 615 -9.90 -17.08 36.10
C ILE A 615 -8.61 -17.80 36.51
N PRO A 616 -7.46 -17.48 35.91
CA PRO A 616 -6.21 -18.13 36.29
C PRO A 616 -5.94 -17.82 37.76
N GLY A 617 -6.11 -18.84 38.61
CA GLY A 617 -5.78 -18.75 40.02
C GLY A 617 -4.30 -18.50 40.17
N ASN A 618 -3.94 -17.37 40.77
CA ASN A 618 -2.58 -17.07 41.17
C ASN A 618 -2.34 -17.84 42.48
N ASP A 619 -1.68 -19.00 42.39
CA ASP A 619 -0.77 -19.59 43.39
C ASP A 619 -0.81 -21.12 43.43
N ASN A 620 0.38 -21.69 43.67
CA ASN A 620 0.74 -23.10 43.78
C ASN A 620 0.09 -23.85 44.98
N THR A 621 -1.19 -23.61 45.25
CA THR A 621 -1.96 -24.35 46.28
C THR A 621 -3.13 -25.10 45.66
N PRO A 622 -3.15 -26.44 45.73
CA PRO A 622 -4.23 -27.24 45.16
C PRO A 622 -5.41 -27.22 46.11
N LEU A 623 -6.39 -26.34 45.86
CA LEU A 623 -7.67 -26.41 46.56
C LEU A 623 -8.89 -26.55 45.66
N PHE A 624 -8.74 -26.54 44.34
CA PHE A 624 -9.75 -27.08 43.43
C PHE A 624 -9.12 -27.86 42.28
N ASN A 625 -9.60 -29.08 42.09
CA ASN A 625 -9.08 -30.11 41.21
C ASN A 625 -9.16 -29.69 39.73
N THR A 626 -8.04 -29.24 39.16
CA THR A 626 -7.87 -28.72 37.79
C THR A 626 -8.03 -29.78 36.69
N ASN A 627 -8.11 -31.07 37.03
CA ASN A 627 -8.28 -32.13 36.03
C ASN A 627 -9.74 -32.31 35.56
N ALA A 628 -10.73 -31.80 36.29
CA ALA A 628 -12.13 -31.85 35.84
C ALA A 628 -12.40 -30.82 34.72
N LEU A 629 -11.97 -29.56 34.90
CA LEU A 629 -12.31 -28.46 33.99
C LEU A 629 -11.69 -28.54 32.59
N ASN A 630 -10.53 -29.17 32.41
CA ASN A 630 -9.92 -29.34 31.09
C ASN A 630 -10.63 -30.39 30.21
N ILE A 631 -11.31 -31.37 30.81
CA ILE A 631 -12.11 -32.36 30.07
C ILE A 631 -13.50 -31.80 29.71
N PHE A 632 -14.02 -30.87 30.51
CA PHE A 632 -15.32 -30.24 30.26
C PHE A 632 -15.29 -29.11 29.22
N GLY A 633 -14.15 -28.41 29.06
CA GLY A 633 -14.03 -27.30 28.11
C GLY A 633 -14.21 -27.69 26.64
N GLU A 634 -13.62 -28.80 26.20
CA GLU A 634 -13.72 -29.25 24.80
C GLU A 634 -15.11 -29.80 24.46
N SER A 635 -15.68 -30.65 25.32
CA SER A 635 -17.05 -31.18 25.14
C SER A 635 -18.07 -30.05 25.09
N PHE A 636 -17.96 -29.07 25.99
CA PHE A 636 -18.90 -27.96 26.09
C PHE A 636 -18.79 -26.99 24.92
N VAL A 637 -17.58 -26.61 24.49
CA VAL A 637 -17.39 -25.78 23.29
C VAL A 637 -17.93 -26.51 22.04
N ASN A 638 -17.74 -27.82 21.95
CA ASN A 638 -18.30 -28.63 20.87
C ASN A 638 -19.84 -28.69 20.92
N ASP A 639 -20.44 -28.83 22.12
CA ASP A 639 -21.89 -28.86 22.29
C ASP A 639 -22.53 -27.49 22.01
N LEU A 640 -21.91 -26.39 22.46
CA LEU A 640 -22.35 -25.03 22.16
C LEU A 640 -22.24 -24.73 20.66
N THR A 641 -21.12 -25.11 20.02
CA THR A 641 -20.92 -25.00 18.56
C THR A 641 -21.98 -25.80 17.79
N ARG A 642 -22.36 -26.98 18.29
CA ARG A 642 -23.40 -27.83 17.70
C ARG A 642 -24.80 -27.25 17.87
N LEU A 643 -25.08 -26.64 19.03
CA LEU A 643 -26.34 -25.95 19.32
C LEU A 643 -26.51 -24.70 18.43
N ILE A 644 -25.40 -23.99 18.19
CA ILE A 644 -25.30 -22.85 17.28
C ILE A 644 -25.51 -23.29 15.81
N GLN A 645 -24.85 -24.35 15.35
CA GLN A 645 -25.06 -24.90 14.00
C GLN A 645 -26.50 -25.35 13.76
N ASN A 646 -27.16 -25.91 14.78
CA ASN A 646 -28.56 -26.33 14.69
C ASN A 646 -29.52 -25.14 14.64
N ALA A 647 -29.25 -24.06 15.38
CA ALA A 647 -30.04 -22.83 15.32
C ALA A 647 -29.92 -22.12 13.95
N GLY A 648 -28.72 -22.09 13.35
CA GLY A 648 -28.50 -21.57 12.01
C GLY A 648 -29.18 -22.39 10.91
N ASN A 649 -29.28 -23.71 11.07
CA ASN A 649 -29.93 -24.59 10.10
C ASN A 649 -31.47 -24.51 10.14
N SER A 650 -32.07 -24.27 11.32
CA SER A 650 -33.53 -24.08 11.43
C SER A 650 -34.04 -22.82 10.73
N ALA A 651 -33.20 -21.79 10.53
CA ALA A 651 -33.55 -20.57 9.80
C ALA A 651 -33.54 -20.74 8.26
N ASN A 652 -32.83 -21.73 7.72
CA ASN A 652 -32.75 -22.00 6.27
C ASN A 652 -33.81 -23.01 5.77
N ILE A 653 -34.46 -23.76 6.68
CA ILE A 653 -35.47 -24.75 6.30
C ILE A 653 -36.83 -24.10 5.99
N SER A 654 -37.09 -22.88 6.49
CA SER A 654 -38.33 -22.14 6.22
C SER A 654 -38.39 -21.47 4.84
N SER A 655 -37.30 -21.46 4.07
CA SER A 655 -37.28 -20.84 2.72
C SER A 655 -37.42 -21.82 1.54
N ASN A 656 -37.54 -23.15 1.79
CA ASN A 656 -37.56 -24.16 0.71
C ASN A 656 -38.86 -24.96 0.55
N THR A 657 -39.93 -24.62 1.28
CA THR A 657 -41.26 -25.23 1.11
C THR A 657 -42.26 -24.24 0.50
N SER A 658 -42.03 -23.86 -0.75
CA SER A 658 -43.09 -23.30 -1.62
C SER A 658 -42.69 -23.42 -3.08
N ASN A 659 -42.88 -24.61 -3.66
CA ASN A 659 -42.96 -24.79 -5.11
C ASN A 659 -43.77 -26.06 -5.41
N ALA A 660 -45.10 -25.92 -5.42
CA ALA A 660 -45.99 -26.80 -6.18
C ALA A 660 -47.39 -26.17 -6.37
N ILE A 661 -47.78 -26.03 -7.64
CA ILE A 661 -49.13 -25.90 -8.21
C ILE A 661 -49.67 -24.47 -8.48
N THR A 662 -49.99 -24.29 -9.76
CA THR A 662 -50.44 -23.16 -10.58
C THR A 662 -51.92 -22.77 -10.44
N SER A 663 -52.28 -21.48 -10.58
CA SER A 663 -53.16 -20.93 -11.65
C SER A 663 -53.67 -19.50 -11.37
N PHE A 664 -54.00 -18.81 -12.47
CA PHE A 664 -54.40 -17.40 -12.69
C PHE A 664 -55.58 -16.84 -11.86
N ASN A 665 -55.48 -15.60 -11.32
CA ASN A 665 -56.13 -14.36 -11.83
C ASN A 665 -56.01 -13.15 -10.87
N ASP A 666 -56.15 -11.96 -11.46
CA ASP A 666 -56.17 -10.60 -10.90
C ASP A 666 -56.66 -10.38 -9.45
N GLN A 667 -55.89 -9.62 -8.65
CA GLN A 667 -56.28 -8.28 -8.19
C GLN A 667 -55.23 -7.63 -7.30
N LYS A 668 -55.16 -6.31 -7.48
CA LYS A 668 -54.36 -5.29 -6.82
C LYS A 668 -54.77 -5.16 -5.34
N THR A 669 -53.83 -5.28 -4.40
CA THR A 669 -53.81 -4.58 -3.10
C THR A 669 -52.41 -4.61 -2.50
N ASP A 670 -51.77 -3.44 -2.45
CA ASP A 670 -50.65 -3.12 -1.59
C ASP A 670 -51.05 -3.34 -0.12
N THR A 671 -50.48 -4.35 0.55
CA THR A 671 -50.20 -4.36 2.00
C THR A 671 -49.36 -5.60 2.37
N ASN A 672 -48.06 -5.60 2.06
CA ASN A 672 -47.11 -6.46 2.78
C ASN A 672 -46.34 -5.61 3.78
N LYS A 673 -47.00 -5.26 4.89
CA LYS A 673 -46.30 -5.02 6.15
C LYS A 673 -45.88 -6.39 6.67
N THR A 674 -44.62 -6.75 6.44
CA THR A 674 -43.95 -7.80 7.20
C THR A 674 -44.22 -7.57 8.68
N ALA A 675 -44.78 -8.58 9.35
CA ALA A 675 -44.99 -8.58 10.79
C ALA A 675 -43.65 -8.29 11.53
N PRO A 676 -43.69 -7.74 12.77
CA PRO A 676 -42.52 -7.17 13.42
C PRO A 676 -41.48 -8.26 13.77
N PRO A 677 -40.23 -7.87 14.06
CA PRO A 677 -39.10 -8.75 14.37
C PRO A 677 -39.19 -9.42 15.76
N ILE A 678 -40.39 -9.81 16.20
CA ILE A 678 -40.64 -10.39 17.52
C ILE A 678 -40.09 -11.81 17.59
N ASP A 679 -40.25 -12.63 16.55
CA ASP A 679 -39.82 -14.04 16.58
C ASP A 679 -38.29 -14.19 16.60
N LYS A 680 -37.56 -13.27 15.95
CA LYS A 680 -36.09 -13.25 15.98
C LYS A 680 -35.55 -12.83 17.35
N TRP A 681 -36.17 -11.81 17.96
CA TRP A 681 -35.79 -11.36 19.30
C TRP A 681 -36.10 -12.43 20.35
N GLN A 682 -37.25 -13.11 20.24
CA GLN A 682 -37.63 -14.21 21.12
C GLN A 682 -36.62 -15.37 21.05
N ALA A 683 -36.23 -15.80 19.84
CA ALA A 683 -35.25 -16.88 19.67
C ALA A 683 -33.85 -16.51 20.19
N ARG A 684 -33.41 -15.27 19.99
CA ARG A 684 -32.14 -14.75 20.54
C ARG A 684 -32.20 -14.65 22.06
N HIS A 685 -33.30 -14.15 22.61
CA HIS A 685 -33.54 -14.08 24.05
C HIS A 685 -33.56 -15.49 24.67
N GLU A 686 -34.24 -16.45 24.05
CA GLU A 686 -34.26 -17.86 24.48
C GLU A 686 -32.87 -18.50 24.42
N PHE A 687 -32.06 -18.19 23.41
CA PHE A 687 -30.68 -18.65 23.34
C PHE A 687 -29.84 -18.08 24.49
N VAL A 688 -29.97 -16.77 24.77
CA VAL A 688 -29.29 -16.13 25.90
C VAL A 688 -29.77 -16.70 27.23
N GLU A 689 -31.08 -16.89 27.43
CA GLU A 689 -31.62 -17.53 28.63
C GLU A 689 -31.14 -18.97 28.80
N LYS A 690 -31.01 -19.74 27.71
CA LYS A 690 -30.42 -21.09 27.77
C LYS A 690 -28.96 -21.04 28.21
N CYS A 691 -28.16 -20.13 27.65
CA CYS A 691 -26.76 -19.94 28.06
C CYS A 691 -26.65 -19.53 29.54
N MET A 692 -27.52 -18.62 29.98
CA MET A 692 -27.59 -18.14 31.37
C MET A 692 -28.08 -19.20 32.35
N GLY A 693 -29.08 -20.00 31.97
CA GLY A 693 -29.56 -21.13 32.75
C GLY A 693 -28.48 -22.20 32.93
N TYR A 694 -27.70 -22.44 31.88
CA TYR A 694 -26.53 -23.34 31.94
C TYR A 694 -25.45 -22.82 32.89
N LEU A 695 -25.11 -21.52 32.82
CA LEU A 695 -24.17 -20.86 33.73
C LEU A 695 -24.61 -20.96 35.20
N GLN A 696 -25.91 -20.78 35.48
CA GLN A 696 -26.47 -20.92 36.83
C GLN A 696 -26.44 -22.36 37.34
N GLN A 697 -26.73 -23.35 36.49
CA GLN A 697 -26.66 -24.78 36.85
C GLN A 697 -25.25 -25.21 37.25
N HIS A 698 -24.22 -24.50 36.77
CA HIS A 698 -22.81 -24.74 37.11
C HIS A 698 -22.24 -23.84 38.22
N GLY A 699 -23.11 -23.20 39.02
CA GLY A 699 -22.70 -22.53 40.27
C GLY A 699 -22.14 -21.12 40.12
N MET A 700 -22.25 -20.50 38.92
CA MET A 700 -21.89 -19.10 38.70
C MET A 700 -23.07 -18.21 39.14
N SER A 701 -23.11 -17.86 40.42
CA SER A 701 -24.32 -17.34 41.09
C SER A 701 -24.57 -15.83 40.94
N GLU A 702 -23.65 -15.05 40.36
CA GLU A 702 -23.88 -13.64 40.06
C GLU A 702 -24.34 -13.44 38.62
N SER A 703 -25.66 -13.38 38.46
CA SER A 703 -26.35 -13.23 37.18
C SER A 703 -26.49 -11.76 36.73
N PRO A 704 -26.06 -11.38 35.51
CA PRO A 704 -26.43 -10.15 34.81
C PRO A 704 -27.95 -9.87 34.72
N VAL A 705 -28.81 -10.87 34.89
CA VAL A 705 -30.28 -10.70 34.89
C VAL A 705 -30.74 -9.85 36.08
N ARG A 706 -30.01 -9.84 37.21
CA ARG A 706 -30.26 -8.87 38.29
C ARG A 706 -29.92 -7.44 37.90
N TYR A 707 -29.07 -7.22 36.90
CA TYR A 707 -28.70 -5.90 36.38
C TYR A 707 -29.72 -5.40 35.34
N LEU A 708 -30.18 -6.26 34.42
CA LEU A 708 -31.26 -5.94 33.46
C LEU A 708 -32.58 -5.62 34.18
N ASN A 709 -32.94 -6.40 35.22
CA ASN A 709 -34.10 -6.09 36.06
C ASN A 709 -33.92 -4.86 36.95
N ARG A 710 -32.68 -4.40 37.20
CA ARG A 710 -32.39 -3.16 37.95
C ARG A 710 -32.49 -1.93 37.05
N ASN A 711 -32.11 -2.01 35.77
CA ASN A 711 -32.27 -0.92 34.80
C ASN A 711 -33.73 -0.74 34.36
N ASN A 712 -34.48 -1.83 34.16
CA ASN A 712 -35.92 -1.72 33.85
C ASN A 712 -36.74 -1.17 35.03
N ASN A 713 -36.36 -1.50 36.27
CA ASN A 713 -37.04 -0.95 37.46
C ASN A 713 -36.58 0.47 37.83
N ASN A 714 -35.33 0.86 37.54
CA ASN A 714 -34.85 2.23 37.79
C ASN A 714 -35.41 3.25 36.77
N ASN A 715 -35.62 2.87 35.51
CA ASN A 715 -36.25 3.76 34.51
C ASN A 715 -37.74 4.01 34.79
N ASN A 716 -38.46 3.02 35.34
CA ASN A 716 -39.86 3.20 35.74
C ASN A 716 -40.02 3.97 37.06
N ASN A 717 -39.13 3.78 38.04
CA ASN A 717 -39.20 4.50 39.32
C ASN A 717 -38.71 5.95 39.26
N ASN A 718 -37.75 6.27 38.37
CA ASN A 718 -37.27 7.65 38.20
C ASN A 718 -38.28 8.53 37.44
N ASN A 719 -39.02 7.97 36.47
CA ASN A 719 -40.11 8.68 35.80
C ASN A 719 -41.33 8.90 36.70
N MET A 720 -41.68 7.96 37.60
CA MET A 720 -42.75 8.14 38.60
C MET A 720 -42.37 9.11 39.72
N LYS A 721 -41.11 9.14 40.18
CA LYS A 721 -40.63 10.11 41.18
C LYS A 721 -40.49 11.52 40.61
N ALA A 722 -40.03 11.68 39.36
CA ALA A 722 -40.00 12.98 38.67
C ALA A 722 -41.42 13.53 38.42
N LEU A 723 -42.38 12.69 38.03
CA LEU A 723 -43.78 13.10 37.87
C LEU A 723 -44.49 13.41 39.20
N ARG A 724 -44.11 12.77 40.32
CA ARG A 724 -44.63 13.12 41.66
C ARG A 724 -43.99 14.39 42.25
N GLN A 725 -42.71 14.66 41.96
CA GLN A 725 -42.05 15.91 42.36
C GLN A 725 -42.54 17.12 41.55
N ILE A 726 -42.89 16.94 40.26
CA ILE A 726 -43.48 18.01 39.43
C ILE A 726 -44.96 18.26 39.80
N ARG A 727 -45.69 17.26 40.32
CA ARG A 727 -47.08 17.43 40.76
C ARG A 727 -47.22 18.08 42.15
N ASN A 728 -46.25 17.88 43.04
CA ASN A 728 -46.24 18.47 44.38
C ASN A 728 -45.54 19.84 44.47
N SER A 729 -45.02 20.37 43.35
CA SER A 729 -44.46 21.74 43.24
C SER A 729 -45.40 22.73 42.54
N ARG A 730 -46.66 22.32 42.31
CA ARG A 730 -47.77 23.19 41.88
C ARG A 730 -49.01 22.96 42.76
N THR A 731 -48.87 23.27 44.05
CA THR A 731 -49.94 23.68 44.98
C THR A 731 -49.30 24.47 46.10
#